data_AF-A0A9X0A7G9-F1
#
_entry.id   AF-A0A9X0A7G9-F1
#
_cell.length_a   1.000
_cell.length_b   1.000
_cell.length_c   1.000
_cell.angle_alpha   90.00
_cell.angle_beta   90.00
_cell.angle_gamma   90.00
#
_symmetry.space_group_name_H-M   'P 1'
#
loop_
_entity.id
_entity.type
_entity.pdbx_description
1 polymer ?
#
loop_
_entity_poly.entity_id
_entity_poly.type
_entity_poly.pdbx_seq_one_letter_code
_entity_poly.pdbx_strand_id
1 'polypeptide(L)'
;MNLIPTGTYICEDHLTLADKDEQVCRKAGYTPPKKRSRSEAGAEEHPRNWVELKHKVETLEREYKDLEQKQTEQEEKNIKLQKKLEEITKQNAWLMEDQQQKEELNNDLKEENIMLQKKLNGDTTFSTLVQQFHKALVQHYSKGGKHLYDPDEMEKFCYVNAPGLFEDIFIAIYNEEKDTPSNKRTNLQRVRVVAILHNLSFFRNQKNCPMQKANGLQLKLSGASYSSLMSGMVLGYSCHPHSINNYEKSLAKANMDEVRKKVHLAVKEKQFILLVEDDIHFIHAPRKPSSSTTSTSWHMCTALADIHDEIEAVPQNVDINQNHRSVRVTMTDGTVRQCRGGIDINHLLGYLRVKLPSYFSSSYLSSLPGEYKRFDLSNVQHSFENLRVYWDAARNEMETLRTSWLLDEFQQNLHSKADYSAAFNHLLEVCPELGQYMADFQLVLTGDFPTWKYNKKLVAEWNEGVTRRIPLIIPWQGPFHVVLNAEESTVQIFWAFFEKLYKALFGRNKRFPKKSKSEKVSLISTAAFGGWLIIRESVLDLFGPCKDPQYVMLVNLLDEISCFNFFFYTAFFRGGNFETWLHSLLRGSMMFINFRRRNYDKATLCQLSDILFHVSNNVGLGERIQQFLQVFTEKKVEILHSVLRR
;
A
#
# COMPACT_ATOMS: atom_id res chain seq x y z
N MET A 1 55.41 4.51 6.71
CA MET A 1 55.80 3.35 5.88
C MET A 1 54.69 3.17 4.86
N ASN A 2 54.78 3.90 3.75
CA ASN A 2 55.33 3.45 2.46
C ASN A 2 54.41 2.43 1.80
N LEU A 3 53.99 2.53 0.55
CA LEU A 3 54.02 3.53 -0.52
C LEU A 3 53.18 2.85 -1.64
N ILE A 4 52.43 3.63 -2.40
CA ILE A 4 51.88 3.29 -3.74
C ILE A 4 53.07 3.02 -4.71
N PRO A 5 52.95 2.87 -6.05
CA PRO A 5 51.93 2.42 -7.02
C PRO A 5 52.54 1.35 -7.97
N THR A 6 51.96 0.85 -9.07
CA THR A 6 51.69 1.41 -10.42
C THR A 6 51.26 0.19 -11.28
N GLY A 7 50.30 0.25 -12.21
CA GLY A 7 50.34 0.87 -13.54
C GLY A 7 49.88 -0.22 -14.55
N THR A 8 48.73 -0.07 -15.21
CA THR A 8 48.58 0.36 -16.62
C THR A 8 49.68 -0.09 -17.58
N TYR A 9 49.33 -0.79 -18.66
CA TYR A 9 49.71 -0.57 -20.09
C TYR A 9 49.04 -1.72 -20.91
N ILE A 10 48.02 -1.45 -21.75
CA ILE A 10 48.02 -1.03 -23.18
C ILE A 10 47.98 -2.22 -24.18
N CYS A 11 47.07 -2.09 -25.16
CA CYS A 11 47.01 -2.55 -26.58
C CYS A 11 47.54 -3.94 -26.95
N GLU A 12 47.12 -4.62 -28.00
CA GLU A 12 46.18 -4.46 -29.12
C GLU A 12 46.17 -5.86 -29.79
N ASP A 13 45.12 -6.14 -30.55
CA ASP A 13 45.12 -6.98 -31.75
C ASP A 13 45.61 -8.45 -31.70
N HIS A 14 44.69 -9.38 -31.96
CA HIS A 14 44.56 -9.99 -33.30
C HIS A 14 43.59 -11.19 -33.31
N LEU A 15 42.58 -11.04 -34.16
CA LEU A 15 41.87 -12.01 -35.02
C LEU A 15 42.13 -13.53 -34.86
N THR A 16 40.99 -14.22 -34.69
CA THR A 16 40.51 -15.46 -35.36
C THR A 16 41.25 -16.79 -35.22
N LEU A 17 40.52 -17.81 -34.76
CA LEU A 17 40.22 -19.10 -35.43
C LEU A 17 39.52 -20.01 -34.39
N ALA A 18 38.22 -20.27 -34.57
CA ALA A 18 37.69 -21.52 -35.08
C ALA A 18 37.84 -22.72 -34.13
N ASP A 19 36.69 -23.30 -33.79
CA ASP A 19 36.46 -24.68 -33.37
C ASP A 19 37.09 -25.17 -32.06
N LYS A 20 36.26 -25.27 -31.02
CA LYS A 20 35.83 -26.58 -30.48
C LYS A 20 34.90 -26.42 -29.27
N ASP A 21 33.62 -26.61 -29.55
CA ASP A 21 32.62 -27.06 -28.58
C ASP A 21 33.03 -28.43 -28.04
N GLU A 22 33.54 -28.49 -26.81
CA GLU A 22 33.43 -29.70 -25.99
C GLU A 22 33.65 -29.39 -24.49
N GLN A 23 32.63 -28.89 -23.80
CA GLN A 23 32.41 -29.17 -22.38
C GLN A 23 31.05 -28.68 -21.93
N VAL A 24 30.46 -29.37 -20.93
CA VAL A 24 29.10 -29.23 -20.36
C VAL A 24 28.10 -30.14 -21.10
N CYS A 25 27.91 -31.42 -20.75
CA CYS A 25 27.49 -31.92 -19.44
C CYS A 25 27.65 -33.45 -19.34
N ARG A 26 28.62 -33.94 -18.55
CA ARG A 26 28.60 -35.30 -17.98
C ARG A 26 27.95 -35.25 -16.60
N LYS A 27 26.70 -35.70 -16.49
CA LYS A 27 26.11 -36.29 -15.26
C LYS A 27 24.73 -36.90 -15.56
N ALA A 28 24.72 -38.06 -16.20
CA ALA A 28 23.66 -39.04 -16.05
C ALA A 28 24.30 -40.42 -16.23
N GLY A 29 24.52 -41.13 -15.12
CA GLY A 29 25.13 -42.45 -15.13
C GLY A 29 24.25 -43.43 -15.89
N TYR A 30 24.83 -44.07 -16.91
CA TYR A 30 24.29 -45.29 -17.49
C TYR A 30 25.44 -46.18 -17.95
N THR A 31 25.50 -47.38 -17.39
CA THR A 31 26.45 -48.45 -17.71
C THR A 31 25.75 -49.43 -18.66
N PRO A 32 26.36 -49.89 -19.76
CA PRO A 32 25.66 -50.64 -20.81
C PRO A 32 25.39 -52.11 -20.44
N PRO A 33 24.29 -52.73 -20.89
CA PRO A 33 24.10 -54.16 -20.73
C PRO A 33 24.84 -54.97 -21.81
N LYS A 34 25.39 -56.10 -21.36
CA LYS A 34 26.14 -57.09 -22.13
C LYS A 34 25.27 -57.79 -23.19
N LYS A 35 25.94 -58.16 -24.30
CA LYS A 35 25.52 -59.12 -25.33
C LYS A 35 24.78 -60.33 -24.74
N ARG A 36 23.60 -60.63 -25.28
CA ARG A 36 23.05 -61.99 -25.31
C ARG A 36 22.60 -62.36 -26.72
N SER A 37 22.82 -63.62 -26.99
CA SER A 37 22.91 -64.35 -28.26
C SER A 37 21.59 -64.53 -29.00
N ARG A 38 21.72 -64.71 -30.32
CA ARG A 38 20.79 -65.40 -31.22
C ARG A 38 20.14 -66.62 -30.56
N SER A 39 18.83 -66.75 -30.73
CA SER A 39 18.15 -68.02 -30.89
C SER A 39 17.05 -67.85 -31.94
N GLU A 40 17.09 -68.74 -32.91
CA GLU A 40 16.20 -68.86 -34.06
C GLU A 40 14.83 -69.44 -33.68
N ALA A 41 13.95 -69.40 -34.68
CA ALA A 41 12.79 -70.26 -34.93
C ALA A 41 11.43 -69.80 -34.40
N GLY A 42 10.48 -69.70 -35.34
CA GLY A 42 9.06 -69.51 -35.09
C GLY A 42 8.36 -68.77 -36.23
N ALA A 43 8.31 -69.37 -37.41
CA ALA A 43 7.39 -68.95 -38.47
C ALA A 43 6.04 -69.67 -38.25
N GLU A 44 4.96 -68.91 -38.07
CA GLU A 44 3.60 -69.36 -38.32
C GLU A 44 2.87 -68.29 -39.16
N GLU A 45 2.22 -68.77 -40.22
CA GLU A 45 1.56 -68.00 -41.27
C GLU A 45 0.18 -67.45 -40.84
N HIS A 46 -0.17 -66.23 -41.25
CA HIS A 46 -1.29 -66.02 -42.19
C HIS A 46 -1.44 -64.55 -42.67
N PRO A 47 -2.07 -64.31 -43.84
CA PRO A 47 -1.90 -63.13 -44.69
C PRO A 47 -2.94 -62.03 -44.46
N ARG A 48 -2.75 -60.90 -45.16
CA ARG A 48 -3.55 -59.63 -45.18
C ARG A 48 -3.00 -58.64 -44.13
N ASN A 49 -2.29 -57.58 -44.49
CA ASN A 49 -2.91 -56.42 -45.13
C ASN A 49 -1.87 -55.50 -45.83
N TRP A 50 -1.09 -56.06 -46.77
CA TRP A 50 -0.04 -55.32 -47.49
C TRP A 50 -0.57 -54.08 -48.24
N VAL A 51 -1.83 -54.09 -48.67
CA VAL A 51 -2.47 -52.95 -49.35
C VAL A 51 -2.72 -51.79 -48.37
N GLU A 52 -3.19 -52.08 -47.15
CA GLU A 52 -3.45 -51.06 -46.13
C GLU A 52 -2.15 -50.45 -45.59
N LEU A 53 -1.10 -51.27 -45.43
CA LEU A 53 0.24 -50.81 -45.05
C LEU A 53 0.87 -49.94 -46.14
N LYS A 54 0.77 -50.33 -47.41
CA LYS A 54 1.26 -49.53 -48.53
C LYS A 54 0.55 -48.19 -48.63
N HIS A 55 -0.77 -48.16 -48.44
CA HIS A 55 -1.54 -46.92 -48.46
C HIS A 55 -1.20 -46.01 -47.28
N LYS A 56 -0.95 -46.56 -46.08
CA LYS A 56 -0.48 -45.80 -44.92
C LYS A 56 0.91 -45.20 -45.15
N VAL A 57 1.83 -45.95 -45.75
CA VAL A 57 3.17 -45.44 -46.12
C VAL A 57 3.07 -44.33 -47.16
N GLU A 58 2.28 -44.52 -48.22
CA GLU A 58 2.05 -43.49 -49.26
C GLU A 58 1.34 -42.24 -48.73
N THR A 59 0.59 -42.36 -47.62
CA THR A 59 -0.06 -41.22 -46.95
C THR A 59 0.95 -40.48 -46.06
N LEU A 60 1.74 -41.22 -45.28
CA LEU A 60 2.80 -40.65 -44.44
C LEU A 60 3.90 -39.98 -45.27
N GLU A 61 4.26 -40.52 -46.44
CA GLU A 61 5.22 -39.89 -47.35
C GLU A 61 4.70 -38.57 -47.93
N ARG A 62 3.39 -38.47 -48.16
CA ARG A 62 2.75 -37.21 -48.58
C ARG A 62 2.73 -36.19 -47.44
N GLU A 63 2.34 -36.61 -46.23
CA GLU A 63 2.37 -35.74 -45.05
C GLU A 63 3.79 -35.25 -44.72
N TYR A 64 4.81 -36.10 -44.89
CA TYR A 64 6.20 -35.74 -44.68
C TYR A 64 6.69 -34.69 -45.68
N LYS A 65 6.34 -34.83 -46.97
CA LYS A 65 6.66 -33.81 -47.99
C LYS A 65 5.95 -32.48 -47.74
N ASP A 66 4.69 -32.51 -47.31
CA ASP A 66 3.95 -31.30 -46.93
C ASP A 66 4.58 -30.61 -45.72
N LEU A 67 5.11 -31.37 -44.75
CA LEU A 67 5.82 -30.84 -43.59
C LEU A 67 7.18 -30.23 -43.98
N GLU A 68 7.96 -30.88 -44.85
CA GLU A 68 9.20 -30.32 -45.39
C GLU A 68 8.93 -29.00 -46.11
N GLN A 69 7.92 -28.94 -46.97
CA GLN A 69 7.58 -27.73 -47.71
C GLN A 69 7.17 -26.58 -46.76
N LYS A 70 6.36 -26.87 -45.73
CA LYS A 70 6.01 -25.89 -44.69
C LYS A 70 7.22 -25.41 -43.90
N GLN A 71 8.19 -26.29 -43.64
CA GLN A 71 9.42 -25.92 -42.96
C GLN A 71 10.28 -24.99 -43.81
N THR A 72 10.42 -25.27 -45.11
CA THR A 72 11.14 -24.40 -46.05
C THR A 72 10.47 -23.02 -46.18
N GLU A 73 9.14 -22.96 -46.28
CA GLU A 73 8.39 -21.69 -46.30
C GLU A 73 8.57 -20.87 -45.01
N GLN A 74 8.69 -21.56 -43.86
CA GLN A 74 8.92 -20.91 -42.57
C GLN A 74 10.36 -20.36 -42.47
N GLU A 75 11.35 -21.06 -43.00
CA GLU A 75 12.74 -20.60 -43.08
C GLU A 75 12.88 -19.37 -43.99
N GLU A 76 12.22 -19.35 -45.16
CA GLU A 76 12.20 -18.17 -46.03
C GLU A 76 11.56 -16.95 -45.36
N LYS A 77 10.46 -17.15 -44.62
CA LYS A 77 9.85 -16.07 -43.82
C LYS A 77 10.80 -15.55 -42.75
N ASN A 78 11.52 -16.44 -42.06
CA ASN A 78 12.49 -16.06 -41.02
C ASN A 78 13.66 -15.24 -41.60
N ILE A 79 14.19 -15.63 -42.77
CA ILE A 79 15.24 -14.88 -43.47
C ILE A 79 14.75 -13.47 -43.85
N LYS A 80 13.50 -13.36 -44.34
CA LYS A 80 12.90 -12.07 -44.71
C LYS A 80 12.68 -11.17 -43.49
N LEU A 81 12.32 -11.75 -42.34
CA LEU A 81 12.20 -11.05 -41.06
C LEU A 81 13.56 -10.57 -40.54
N GLN A 82 14.61 -11.39 -40.64
CA GLN A 82 15.97 -10.99 -40.26
C GLN A 82 16.47 -9.79 -41.07
N LYS A 83 16.26 -9.79 -42.39
CA LYS A 83 16.63 -8.64 -43.24
C LYS A 83 15.90 -7.36 -42.85
N LYS A 84 14.59 -7.45 -42.54
CA LYS A 84 13.82 -6.30 -42.02
C LYS A 84 14.33 -5.83 -40.67
N LEU A 85 14.73 -6.74 -39.79
CA LEU A 85 15.28 -6.38 -38.48
C LEU A 85 16.59 -5.60 -38.64
N GLU A 86 17.49 -6.04 -39.53
CA GLU A 86 18.73 -5.32 -39.85
C GLU A 86 18.48 -3.91 -40.41
N GLU A 87 17.49 -3.74 -41.29
CA GLU A 87 17.10 -2.42 -41.80
C GLU A 87 16.60 -1.50 -40.68
N ILE A 88 15.73 -2.02 -39.80
CA ILE A 88 15.22 -1.25 -38.65
C ILE A 88 16.37 -0.89 -37.70
N THR A 89 17.31 -1.80 -37.44
CA THR A 89 18.47 -1.53 -36.59
C THR A 89 19.34 -0.42 -37.17
N LYS A 90 19.57 -0.41 -38.49
CA LYS A 90 20.31 0.67 -39.16
C LYS A 90 19.58 2.01 -39.11
N GLN A 91 18.26 2.01 -39.31
CA GLN A 91 17.45 3.23 -39.19
C GLN A 91 17.48 3.81 -37.78
N ASN A 92 17.39 2.95 -36.77
CA ASN A 92 17.48 3.38 -35.37
C ASN A 92 18.85 3.95 -35.02
N ALA A 93 19.94 3.37 -35.54
CA ALA A 93 21.29 3.91 -35.34
C ALA A 93 21.42 5.33 -35.92
N TRP A 94 20.92 5.54 -37.15
CA TRP A 94 20.92 6.87 -37.78
C TRP A 94 20.06 7.89 -37.01
N LEU A 95 18.90 7.47 -36.50
CA LEU A 95 18.04 8.32 -35.67
C LEU A 95 18.70 8.74 -34.36
N MET A 96 19.48 7.85 -33.75
CA MET A 96 20.25 8.16 -32.54
C MET A 96 21.36 9.19 -32.82
N GLU A 97 22.08 9.05 -33.93
CA GLU A 97 23.10 10.02 -34.36
C GLU A 97 22.50 11.40 -34.67
N ASP A 98 21.36 11.45 -35.38
CA ASP A 98 20.65 12.71 -35.67
C ASP A 98 20.11 13.39 -34.40
N GLN A 99 19.63 12.62 -33.42
CA GLN A 99 19.23 13.15 -32.12
C GLN A 99 20.41 13.75 -31.36
N GLN A 100 21.56 13.07 -31.36
CA GLN A 100 22.76 13.56 -30.68
C GLN A 100 23.27 14.87 -31.30
N GLN A 101 23.30 14.96 -32.63
CA GLN A 101 23.69 16.21 -33.33
C GLN A 101 22.72 17.37 -33.04
N LYS A 102 21.41 17.10 -32.97
CA LYS A 102 20.43 18.13 -32.60
C LYS A 102 20.61 18.62 -31.16
N GLU A 103 21.00 17.73 -30.26
CA GLU A 103 21.22 18.06 -28.85
C GLU A 103 22.47 18.94 -28.68
N GLU A 104 23.55 18.62 -29.41
CA GLU A 104 24.76 19.45 -29.50
C GLU A 104 24.44 20.85 -30.05
N LEU A 105 23.75 20.95 -31.19
CA LEU A 105 23.38 22.23 -31.79
C LEU A 105 22.48 23.08 -30.86
N ASN A 106 21.59 22.43 -30.12
CA ASN A 106 20.71 23.11 -29.16
C ASN A 106 21.47 23.63 -27.93
N ASN A 107 22.54 22.93 -27.52
CA ASN A 107 23.43 23.41 -26.46
C ASN A 107 24.26 24.60 -26.94
N ASP A 108 24.80 24.55 -28.16
CA ASP A 108 25.54 25.68 -28.76
C ASP A 108 24.66 26.93 -28.88
N LEU A 109 23.42 26.77 -29.35
CA LEU A 109 22.43 27.85 -29.42
C LEU A 109 22.10 28.43 -28.04
N LYS A 110 22.01 27.60 -27.00
CA LYS A 110 21.79 28.07 -25.62
C LYS A 110 22.97 28.89 -25.11
N GLU A 111 24.20 28.43 -25.34
CA GLU A 111 25.41 29.16 -24.94
C GLU A 111 25.50 30.52 -25.64
N GLU A 112 25.23 30.56 -26.95
CA GLU A 112 25.24 31.80 -27.72
C GLU A 112 24.16 32.79 -27.23
N ASN A 113 22.97 32.30 -26.90
CA ASN A 113 21.88 33.12 -26.37
C ASN A 113 22.20 33.68 -24.97
N ILE A 114 22.82 32.88 -24.09
CA ILE A 114 23.31 33.31 -22.78
C ILE A 114 24.37 34.41 -22.95
N MET A 115 25.31 34.23 -23.89
CA MET A 115 26.36 35.21 -24.21
C MET A 115 25.79 36.53 -24.74
N LEU A 116 24.77 36.47 -25.59
CA LEU A 116 24.07 37.65 -26.10
C LEU A 116 23.29 38.39 -25.00
N GLN A 117 22.60 37.66 -24.11
CA GLN A 117 21.93 38.26 -22.95
C GLN A 117 22.90 38.86 -21.93
N LYS A 118 24.05 38.22 -21.71
CA LYS A 118 25.16 38.76 -20.91
C LYS A 118 25.66 40.10 -21.51
N LYS A 119 25.80 40.19 -22.85
CA LYS A 119 26.18 41.44 -23.54
C LYS A 119 25.11 42.55 -23.49
N LEU A 120 23.83 42.20 -23.44
CA LEU A 120 22.71 43.17 -23.46
C LEU A 120 22.50 43.88 -22.11
N ASN A 121 22.77 43.21 -20.98
CA ASN A 121 22.42 43.69 -19.63
C ASN A 121 23.50 44.55 -18.94
N GLY A 122 24.60 44.86 -19.62
CA GLY A 122 25.56 45.91 -19.24
C GLY A 122 26.43 45.66 -18.00
N ASP A 123 26.05 44.74 -17.10
CA ASP A 123 26.83 44.36 -15.92
C ASP A 123 26.59 42.90 -15.51
N THR A 124 27.54 42.01 -15.85
CA THR A 124 27.43 40.54 -15.73
C THR A 124 28.17 39.97 -14.54
N THR A 125 28.54 40.79 -13.56
CA THR A 125 29.24 40.28 -12.38
C THR A 125 28.34 39.31 -11.61
N PHE A 126 28.95 38.31 -10.98
CA PHE A 126 28.23 37.35 -10.12
C PHE A 126 27.36 38.05 -9.07
N SER A 127 27.85 39.15 -8.49
CA SER A 127 27.12 39.96 -7.51
C SER A 127 25.80 40.53 -8.07
N THR A 128 25.84 41.05 -9.30
CA THR A 128 24.69 41.62 -10.01
C THR A 128 23.67 40.53 -10.35
N LEU A 129 24.13 39.38 -10.88
CA LEU A 129 23.25 38.24 -11.18
C LEU A 129 22.55 37.72 -9.92
N VAL A 130 23.28 37.54 -8.81
CA VAL A 130 22.68 37.14 -7.53
C VAL A 130 21.67 38.19 -7.04
N GLN A 131 21.91 39.49 -7.27
CA GLN A 131 20.98 40.54 -6.87
C GLN A 131 19.68 40.51 -7.68
N GLN A 132 19.79 40.31 -8.99
CA GLN A 132 18.64 40.18 -9.89
C GLN A 132 17.80 38.95 -9.52
N PHE A 133 18.47 37.80 -9.36
CA PHE A 133 17.85 36.55 -8.90
C PHE A 133 17.13 36.76 -7.56
N HIS A 134 17.80 37.36 -6.58
CA HIS A 134 17.22 37.60 -5.26
C HIS A 134 15.95 38.46 -5.32
N LYS A 135 15.99 39.58 -6.07
CA LYS A 135 14.82 40.47 -6.22
C LYS A 135 13.65 39.73 -6.86
N ALA A 136 13.90 38.97 -7.91
CA ALA A 136 12.87 38.17 -8.58
C ALA A 136 12.30 37.10 -7.63
N LEU A 137 13.15 36.39 -6.90
CA LEU A 137 12.73 35.33 -5.99
C LEU A 137 11.87 35.87 -4.83
N VAL A 138 12.23 37.03 -4.28
CA VAL A 138 11.41 37.71 -3.26
C VAL A 138 10.04 38.08 -3.80
N GLN A 139 9.96 38.62 -5.02
CA GLN A 139 8.68 38.96 -5.64
C GLN A 139 7.84 37.72 -5.94
N HIS A 140 8.46 36.64 -6.42
CA HIS A 140 7.79 35.36 -6.67
C HIS A 140 7.09 34.84 -5.41
N TYR A 141 7.81 34.75 -4.28
CA TYR A 141 7.23 34.27 -3.03
C TYR A 141 6.27 35.26 -2.37
N SER A 142 6.51 36.57 -2.51
CA SER A 142 5.58 37.59 -1.98
C SER A 142 4.22 37.55 -2.69
N LYS A 143 4.18 37.07 -3.94
CA LYS A 143 2.94 36.85 -4.71
C LYS A 143 2.30 35.48 -4.45
N GLY A 144 2.81 34.69 -3.51
CA GLY A 144 2.32 33.33 -3.24
C GLY A 144 2.77 32.29 -4.25
N GLY A 145 3.87 32.53 -4.98
CA GLY A 145 4.45 31.56 -5.89
C GLY A 145 4.87 30.27 -5.17
N LYS A 146 4.72 29.13 -5.86
CA LYS A 146 5.17 27.80 -5.38
C LYS A 146 6.66 27.83 -5.03
N HIS A 147 7.05 27.06 -4.01
CA HIS A 147 8.46 26.83 -3.64
C HIS A 147 9.24 26.19 -4.79
N LEU A 148 10.31 26.88 -5.23
CA LEU A 148 11.19 26.44 -6.31
C LEU A 148 12.26 25.50 -5.75
N TYR A 149 11.90 24.24 -5.50
CA TYR A 149 12.84 23.20 -5.04
C TYR A 149 13.27 22.26 -6.16
N ASP A 150 12.48 22.19 -7.23
CA ASP A 150 12.81 21.41 -8.41
C ASP A 150 13.92 22.11 -9.23
N PRO A 151 14.99 21.39 -9.64
CA PRO A 151 16.08 22.00 -10.39
C PRO A 151 15.67 22.54 -11.76
N ASP A 152 14.75 21.89 -12.46
CA ASP A 152 14.32 22.33 -13.80
C ASP A 152 13.47 23.60 -13.70
N GLU A 153 12.59 23.67 -12.69
CA GLU A 153 11.83 24.90 -12.37
C GLU A 153 12.76 26.05 -11.97
N MET A 154 13.77 25.78 -11.15
CA MET A 154 14.74 26.80 -10.72
C MET A 154 15.64 27.27 -11.86
N GLU A 155 16.13 26.37 -12.71
CA GLU A 155 16.96 26.71 -13.87
C GLU A 155 16.20 27.62 -14.83
N LYS A 156 14.94 27.29 -15.16
CA LYS A 156 14.06 28.13 -15.97
C LYS A 156 13.84 29.50 -15.32
N PHE A 157 13.65 29.53 -14.00
CA PHE A 157 13.49 30.78 -13.27
C PHE A 157 14.76 31.65 -13.36
N CYS A 158 15.94 31.06 -13.21
CA CYS A 158 17.23 31.74 -13.37
C CYS A 158 17.44 32.22 -14.81
N TYR A 159 17.11 31.42 -15.82
CA TYR A 159 17.25 31.81 -17.22
C TYR A 159 16.52 33.11 -17.54
N VAL A 160 15.34 33.33 -16.97
CA VAL A 160 14.55 34.55 -17.20
C VAL A 160 15.04 35.74 -16.37
N ASN A 161 15.44 35.49 -15.11
CA ASN A 161 15.63 36.56 -14.13
C ASN A 161 17.09 36.87 -13.76
N ALA A 162 18.02 35.94 -14.04
CA ALA A 162 19.45 36.07 -13.83
C ALA A 162 20.22 35.13 -14.79
N PRO A 163 20.23 35.45 -16.10
CA PRO A 163 20.75 34.57 -17.14
C PRO A 163 22.21 34.16 -16.88
N GLY A 164 22.49 32.86 -16.96
CA GLY A 164 23.82 32.28 -16.72
C GLY A 164 24.16 31.99 -15.26
N LEU A 165 23.43 32.52 -14.27
CA LEU A 165 23.75 32.31 -12.85
C LEU A 165 23.70 30.84 -12.43
N PHE A 166 22.69 30.10 -12.90
CA PHE A 166 22.54 28.69 -12.56
C PHE A 166 23.71 27.87 -13.11
N GLU A 167 24.08 28.13 -14.37
CA GLU A 167 25.17 27.45 -15.07
C GLU A 167 26.53 27.79 -14.46
N ASP A 168 26.78 29.07 -14.18
CA ASP A 168 28.03 29.53 -13.56
C ASP A 168 28.25 28.83 -12.20
N ILE A 169 27.20 28.65 -11.38
CA ILE A 169 27.30 27.91 -10.11
C ILE A 169 27.43 26.41 -10.36
N PHE A 170 26.68 25.85 -11.32
CA PHE A 170 26.73 24.44 -11.65
C PHE A 170 28.15 24.02 -12.05
N ILE A 171 28.75 24.69 -13.04
CA ILE A 171 30.12 24.47 -13.50
C ILE A 171 31.10 24.60 -12.34
N ALA A 172 30.97 25.64 -11.51
CA ALA A 172 31.88 25.87 -10.39
C ALA A 172 31.90 24.75 -9.33
N ILE A 173 30.80 24.01 -9.16
CA ILE A 173 30.71 22.86 -8.23
C ILE A 173 30.82 21.51 -8.93
N TYR A 174 30.85 21.50 -10.25
CA TYR A 174 30.98 20.31 -11.07
C TYR A 174 32.47 19.92 -11.11
N ASN A 175 32.79 18.70 -10.67
CA ASN A 175 34.16 18.19 -10.71
C ASN A 175 34.26 17.20 -11.88
N GLU A 176 35.04 17.61 -12.88
CA GLU A 176 35.33 16.89 -14.14
C GLU A 176 36.55 15.95 -14.03
N GLU A 177 37.26 15.91 -12.91
CA GLU A 177 38.50 15.15 -12.72
C GLU A 177 38.27 13.63 -12.53
N LYS A 178 37.02 13.15 -12.61
CA LYS A 178 36.68 11.71 -12.53
C LYS A 178 35.83 11.34 -13.74
N ASP A 179 35.97 10.08 -14.19
CA ASP A 179 35.23 9.46 -15.32
C ASP A 179 33.78 9.94 -15.46
N THR A 180 33.26 9.89 -16.70
CA THR A 180 31.95 10.38 -17.13
C THR A 180 30.89 10.21 -16.03
N PRO A 181 30.49 11.30 -15.36
CA PRO A 181 29.69 11.21 -14.16
C PRO A 181 28.31 10.62 -14.45
N SER A 182 27.87 9.68 -13.63
CA SER A 182 26.52 9.09 -13.76
C SER A 182 25.41 10.16 -13.71
N ASN A 183 24.30 9.91 -14.42
CA ASN A 183 23.09 10.77 -14.39
C ASN A 183 22.65 11.12 -12.96
N LYS A 184 22.81 10.19 -12.01
CA LYS A 184 22.51 10.41 -10.59
C LYS A 184 23.38 11.52 -9.97
N ARG A 185 24.67 11.58 -10.32
CA ARG A 185 25.60 12.60 -9.83
C ARG A 185 25.29 13.97 -10.44
N THR A 186 25.02 14.03 -11.74
CA THR A 186 24.60 15.26 -12.41
C THR A 186 23.34 15.84 -11.79
N ASN A 187 22.31 15.01 -11.55
CA ASN A 187 21.08 15.44 -10.88
C ASN A 187 21.31 15.92 -9.45
N LEU A 188 22.19 15.26 -8.70
CA LEU A 188 22.54 15.71 -7.34
C LEU A 188 23.22 17.10 -7.34
N GLN A 189 24.06 17.39 -8.33
CA GLN A 189 24.70 18.70 -8.44
C GLN A 189 23.68 19.79 -8.80
N ARG A 190 22.75 19.52 -9.72
CA ARG A 190 21.63 20.43 -10.02
C ARG A 190 20.83 20.77 -8.75
N VAL A 191 20.50 19.77 -7.92
CA VAL A 191 19.83 20.00 -6.62
C VAL A 191 20.67 20.84 -5.66
N ARG A 192 22.00 20.67 -5.66
CA ARG A 192 22.90 21.50 -4.84
C ARG A 192 22.94 22.95 -5.31
N VAL A 193 22.88 23.21 -6.62
CA VAL A 193 22.77 24.58 -7.16
C VAL A 193 21.51 25.26 -6.61
N VAL A 194 20.37 24.57 -6.61
CA VAL A 194 19.11 25.08 -6.02
C VAL A 194 19.31 25.47 -4.54
N ALA A 195 19.96 24.60 -3.76
CA ALA A 195 20.24 24.88 -2.36
C ALA A 195 21.17 26.09 -2.16
N ILE A 196 22.23 26.20 -2.98
CA ILE A 196 23.15 27.34 -2.95
C ILE A 196 22.41 28.64 -3.30
N LEU A 197 21.58 28.65 -4.33
CA LEU A 197 20.80 29.81 -4.75
C LEU A 197 19.86 30.30 -3.63
N HIS A 198 19.13 29.38 -2.97
CA HIS A 198 18.31 29.73 -1.80
C HIS A 198 19.16 30.26 -0.65
N ASN A 199 20.33 29.70 -0.39
CA ASN A 199 21.23 30.18 0.66
C ASN A 199 21.79 31.58 0.36
N LEU A 200 22.21 31.83 -0.88
CA LEU A 200 22.67 33.16 -1.32
C LEU A 200 21.55 34.20 -1.15
N SER A 201 20.33 33.88 -1.56
CA SER A 201 19.17 34.75 -1.35
C SER A 201 18.87 34.96 0.15
N PHE A 202 18.96 33.91 0.95
CA PHE A 202 18.75 33.97 2.40
C PHE A 202 19.77 34.86 3.11
N PHE A 203 21.05 34.75 2.76
CA PHE A 203 22.11 35.59 3.33
C PHE A 203 21.94 37.07 2.97
N ARG A 204 21.34 37.38 1.81
CA ARG A 204 20.99 38.76 1.45
C ARG A 204 19.77 39.26 2.22
N ASN A 205 18.77 38.41 2.47
CA ASN A 205 17.60 38.77 3.27
C ASN A 205 16.98 37.54 3.94
N GLN A 206 17.15 37.45 5.25
CA GLN A 206 16.67 36.32 6.06
C GLN A 206 15.15 36.23 6.15
N LYS A 207 14.40 37.25 5.71
CA LYS A 207 12.93 37.16 5.58
C LYS A 207 12.51 36.24 4.43
N ASN A 208 13.35 36.09 3.41
CA ASN A 208 13.11 35.22 2.26
C ASN A 208 13.74 33.84 2.49
N CYS A 209 13.08 33.01 3.31
CA CYS A 209 13.68 31.79 3.85
C CYS A 209 12.78 30.54 3.81
N PRO A 210 11.99 30.27 2.75
CA PRO A 210 11.11 29.11 2.72
C PRO A 210 11.87 27.79 2.87
N MET A 211 13.01 27.64 2.17
CA MET A 211 13.85 26.45 2.28
C MET A 211 14.44 26.30 3.69
N GLN A 212 14.97 27.38 4.27
CA GLN A 212 15.54 27.36 5.62
C GLN A 212 14.49 27.11 6.70
N LYS A 213 13.24 27.59 6.53
CA LYS A 213 12.11 27.25 7.40
C LYS A 213 11.76 25.77 7.31
N ALA A 214 11.67 25.21 6.11
CA ALA A 214 11.38 23.79 5.91
C ALA A 214 12.48 22.89 6.51
N ASN A 215 13.74 23.17 6.18
CA ASN A 215 14.90 22.43 6.73
C ASN A 215 15.00 22.59 8.25
N GLY A 216 14.84 23.81 8.76
CA GLY A 216 14.86 24.09 10.19
C GLY A 216 13.74 23.38 10.94
N LEU A 217 12.53 23.32 10.37
CA LEU A 217 11.41 22.56 10.93
C LEU A 217 11.72 21.07 10.97
N GLN A 218 12.23 20.50 9.87
CA GLN A 218 12.61 19.08 9.82
C GLN A 218 13.66 18.75 10.89
N LEU A 219 14.69 19.58 11.03
CA LEU A 219 15.73 19.42 12.05
C LEU A 219 15.14 19.51 13.46
N LYS A 220 14.25 20.48 13.71
CA LYS A 220 13.56 20.61 14.99
C LYS A 220 12.75 19.36 15.33
N LEU A 221 11.97 18.85 14.37
CA LEU A 221 11.17 17.63 14.53
C LEU A 221 12.06 16.39 14.73
N SER A 222 13.26 16.39 14.15
CA SER A 222 14.28 15.36 14.36
C SER A 222 15.06 15.52 15.68
N GLY A 223 14.67 16.44 16.56
CA GLY A 223 15.28 16.62 17.88
C GLY A 223 16.49 17.56 17.92
N ALA A 224 16.72 18.39 16.89
CA ALA A 224 17.82 19.36 16.92
C ALA A 224 17.68 20.37 18.07
N SER A 225 18.78 20.61 18.78
CA SER A 225 18.83 21.59 19.86
C SER A 225 18.68 23.02 19.34
N TYR A 226 18.35 23.95 20.24
CA TYR A 226 18.34 25.38 19.93
C TYR A 226 19.69 25.85 19.35
N SER A 227 20.81 25.40 19.91
CA SER A 227 22.15 25.73 19.41
C SER A 227 22.43 25.17 18.02
N SER A 228 21.93 23.98 17.70
CA SER A 228 22.04 23.38 16.36
C SER A 228 21.25 24.18 15.33
N LEU A 229 20.02 24.60 15.67
CA LEU A 229 19.20 25.44 14.80
C LEU A 229 19.81 26.85 14.61
N MET A 230 20.37 27.44 15.68
CA MET A 230 21.10 28.70 15.61
C MET A 230 22.35 28.61 14.74
N SER A 231 23.11 27.51 14.84
CA SER A 231 24.26 27.26 13.96
C SER A 231 23.80 27.15 12.50
N GLY A 232 22.62 26.58 12.26
CA GLY A 232 22.03 26.52 10.93
C GLY A 232 21.63 27.87 10.35
N MET A 233 21.25 28.84 11.18
CA MET A 233 21.05 30.22 10.74
C MET A 233 22.36 30.86 10.26
N VAL A 234 23.47 30.57 10.92
CA VAL A 234 24.81 31.06 10.53
C VAL A 234 25.28 30.38 9.25
N LEU A 235 25.09 29.06 9.16
CA LEU A 235 25.53 28.23 8.02
C LEU A 235 24.57 28.26 6.83
N GLY A 236 23.38 28.84 6.98
CA GLY A 236 22.38 29.02 5.92
C GLY A 236 21.44 27.84 5.69
N TYR A 237 21.54 26.74 6.44
CA TYR A 237 20.63 25.58 6.30
C TYR A 237 19.36 25.67 7.16
N SER A 238 19.27 26.63 8.07
CA SER A 238 18.11 26.87 8.95
C SER A 238 17.86 28.38 9.10
N CYS A 239 16.72 28.77 9.67
CA CYS A 239 16.48 30.15 10.10
C CYS A 239 16.42 30.24 11.63
N HIS A 240 16.18 31.45 12.15
CA HIS A 240 16.09 31.67 13.59
C HIS A 240 15.04 30.73 14.22
N PRO A 241 15.30 30.09 15.37
CA PRO A 241 14.35 29.13 15.98
C PRO A 241 12.96 29.70 16.24
N HIS A 242 12.86 30.99 16.55
CA HIS A 242 11.56 31.67 16.68
C HIS A 242 10.77 31.68 15.36
N SER A 243 11.45 31.88 14.22
CA SER A 243 10.82 31.82 12.90
C SER A 243 10.33 30.41 12.56
N ILE A 244 11.05 29.36 13.01
CA ILE A 244 10.63 27.97 12.87
C ILE A 244 9.38 27.71 13.70
N ASN A 245 9.34 28.14 14.97
CA ASN A 245 8.16 28.00 15.83
C ASN A 245 6.93 28.71 15.25
N ASN A 246 7.11 29.92 14.72
CA ASN A 246 6.01 30.65 14.08
C ASN A 246 5.55 29.96 12.79
N TYR A 247 6.49 29.38 12.04
CA TYR A 247 6.18 28.61 10.83
C TYR A 247 5.38 27.35 11.16
N GLU A 248 5.80 26.56 12.16
CA GLU A 248 5.06 25.41 12.67
C GLU A 248 3.63 25.78 13.09
N LYS A 249 3.46 26.84 13.89
CA LYS A 249 2.13 27.34 14.27
C LYS A 249 1.28 27.76 13.07
N SER A 250 1.91 28.40 12.08
CA SER A 250 1.20 28.80 10.85
C SER A 250 0.76 27.60 10.02
N LEU A 251 1.56 26.54 9.96
CA LEU A 251 1.21 25.29 9.28
C LEU A 251 0.07 24.56 10.00
N ALA A 252 0.15 24.44 11.33
CA ALA A 252 -0.92 23.83 12.12
C ALA A 252 -2.25 24.58 11.95
N LYS A 253 -2.22 25.93 12.00
CA LYS A 253 -3.40 26.75 11.76
C LYS A 253 -3.94 26.60 10.34
N ALA A 254 -3.07 26.67 9.33
CA ALA A 254 -3.46 26.52 7.94
C ALA A 254 -4.08 25.14 7.66
N ASN A 255 -3.54 24.07 8.27
CA ASN A 255 -4.11 22.73 8.19
C ASN A 255 -5.53 22.70 8.78
N MET A 256 -5.73 23.23 9.99
CA MET A 256 -7.06 23.28 10.60
C MET A 256 -8.05 24.07 9.75
N ASP A 257 -7.65 25.24 9.22
CA ASP A 257 -8.51 26.07 8.37
C ASP A 257 -8.90 25.33 7.07
N GLU A 258 -7.95 24.61 6.44
CA GLU A 258 -8.23 23.85 5.21
C GLU A 258 -9.09 22.62 5.48
N VAL A 259 -8.86 21.89 6.58
CA VAL A 259 -9.68 20.74 6.99
C VAL A 259 -11.12 21.17 7.25
N ARG A 260 -11.33 22.24 8.02
CA ARG A 260 -12.68 22.80 8.28
C ARG A 260 -13.37 23.20 6.98
N LYS A 261 -12.65 23.87 6.08
CA LYS A 261 -13.16 24.24 4.75
C LYS A 261 -13.54 23.02 3.92
N LYS A 262 -12.77 21.92 3.99
CA LYS A 262 -13.07 20.67 3.29
C LYS A 262 -14.31 19.98 3.85
N VAL A 263 -14.45 19.91 5.17
CA VAL A 263 -15.67 19.39 5.80
C VAL A 263 -16.88 20.27 5.47
N HIS A 264 -16.74 21.60 5.49
CA HIS A 264 -17.80 22.52 5.07
C HIS A 264 -18.21 22.30 3.61
N LEU A 265 -17.24 22.11 2.71
CA LEU A 265 -17.51 21.79 1.32
C LEU A 265 -18.24 20.45 1.19
N ALA A 266 -17.86 19.45 1.98
CA ALA A 266 -18.53 18.16 2.01
C ALA A 266 -20.00 18.28 2.43
N VAL A 267 -20.32 19.16 3.39
CA VAL A 267 -21.72 19.47 3.74
C VAL A 267 -22.46 20.07 2.54
N LYS A 268 -21.88 21.09 1.90
CA LYS A 268 -22.51 21.84 0.80
C LYS A 268 -22.74 20.98 -0.44
N GLU A 269 -21.75 20.18 -0.81
CA GLU A 269 -21.74 19.34 -2.01
C GLU A 269 -22.25 17.92 -1.72
N LYS A 270 -22.72 17.65 -0.48
CA LYS A 270 -23.28 16.36 -0.03
C LYS A 270 -22.31 15.19 -0.24
N GLN A 271 -21.06 15.36 0.13
CA GLN A 271 -20.00 14.36 -0.02
C GLN A 271 -19.94 13.42 1.17
N PHE A 272 -19.76 12.13 0.94
CA PHE A 272 -19.69 11.13 1.99
C PHE A 272 -18.41 11.28 2.83
N ILE A 273 -18.56 11.22 4.16
CA ILE A 273 -17.45 11.21 5.11
C ILE A 273 -17.46 9.89 5.89
N LEU A 274 -16.31 9.19 5.87
CA LEU A 274 -15.97 8.15 6.84
C LEU A 274 -15.01 8.72 7.87
N LEU A 275 -15.42 8.72 9.14
CA LEU A 275 -14.55 9.08 10.25
C LEU A 275 -13.75 7.85 10.69
N VAL A 276 -12.44 7.98 10.81
CA VAL A 276 -11.55 6.94 11.33
C VAL A 276 -10.89 7.44 12.60
N GLU A 277 -11.06 6.68 13.70
CA GLU A 277 -10.43 6.96 14.98
C GLU A 277 -9.53 5.78 15.37
N ASP A 278 -8.29 6.08 15.77
CA ASP A 278 -7.37 5.06 16.25
C ASP A 278 -6.35 5.61 17.24
N ASP A 279 -5.74 4.72 18.02
CA ASP A 279 -4.69 5.08 18.96
C ASP A 279 -3.29 5.00 18.34
N ILE A 280 -2.41 5.91 18.74
CA ILE A 280 -0.98 5.83 18.43
C ILE A 280 -0.16 5.99 19.70
N HIS A 281 0.82 5.11 19.83
CA HIS A 281 1.65 4.95 21.01
C HIS A 281 3.09 5.36 20.71
N PHE A 282 3.61 6.35 21.42
CA PHE A 282 5.02 6.74 21.35
C PHE A 282 5.76 6.26 22.60
N ILE A 283 6.58 5.21 22.46
CA ILE A 283 7.26 4.50 23.57
C ILE A 283 8.42 5.33 24.16
N HIS A 284 8.97 6.28 23.40
CA HIS A 284 10.13 7.10 23.79
C HIS A 284 9.87 8.60 23.66
N ALA A 285 8.81 9.11 24.31
CA ALA A 285 8.58 10.54 24.34
C ALA A 285 9.65 11.26 25.19
N PRO A 286 10.44 12.20 24.64
CA PRO A 286 11.47 12.91 25.39
C PRO A 286 10.83 13.83 26.44
N ARG A 287 11.20 13.66 27.71
CA ARG A 287 10.77 14.54 28.82
C ARG A 287 11.90 15.45 29.27
N LYS A 288 11.56 16.67 29.72
CA LYS A 288 12.48 17.46 30.54
C LYS A 288 12.75 16.70 31.86
N PRO A 289 14.00 16.64 32.34
CA PRO A 289 14.37 15.87 33.54
C PRO A 289 13.86 16.58 34.80
N SER A 290 12.58 16.43 35.10
CA SER A 290 11.95 16.94 36.33
C SER A 290 11.41 15.82 37.22
N SER A 291 11.53 14.55 36.82
CA SER A 291 11.19 13.38 37.61
C SER A 291 12.21 12.24 37.40
N SER A 292 12.24 11.28 38.32
CA SER A 292 13.10 10.09 38.28
C SER A 292 12.67 9.03 37.25
N THR A 293 11.61 9.29 36.48
CA THR A 293 11.07 8.40 35.44
C THR A 293 11.67 8.82 34.09
N THR A 294 12.51 7.98 33.50
CA THR A 294 13.32 8.31 32.31
C THR A 294 12.59 8.15 30.97
N SER A 295 11.38 7.56 30.95
CA SER A 295 10.49 7.50 29.79
C SER A 295 9.03 7.29 30.22
N THR A 296 8.09 7.86 29.46
CA THR A 296 6.64 7.59 29.58
C THR A 296 6.07 7.38 28.19
N SER A 297 5.13 6.44 28.04
CA SER A 297 4.37 6.31 26.80
C SER A 297 3.42 7.49 26.64
N TRP A 298 3.41 8.12 25.46
CA TRP A 298 2.29 8.99 25.08
C TRP A 298 1.24 8.13 24.38
N HIS A 299 0.00 8.27 24.85
CA HIS A 299 -1.18 7.69 24.23
C HIS A 299 -1.92 8.83 23.54
N MET A 300 -1.99 8.75 22.22
CA MET A 300 -2.59 9.77 21.37
C MET A 300 -3.78 9.17 20.65
N CYS A 301 -4.80 9.98 20.40
CA CYS A 301 -5.89 9.71 19.48
C CYS A 301 -5.56 10.40 18.16
N THR A 302 -5.67 9.65 17.07
CA THR A 302 -5.65 10.17 15.70
C THR A 302 -7.06 10.11 15.14
N ALA A 303 -7.56 11.23 14.61
CA ALA A 303 -8.84 11.28 13.93
C ALA A 303 -8.69 11.74 12.48
N LEU A 304 -9.14 10.91 11.55
CA LEU A 304 -9.05 11.13 10.11
C LEU A 304 -10.46 11.22 9.52
N ALA A 305 -10.75 12.29 8.78
CA ALA A 305 -11.94 12.39 7.95
C ALA A 305 -11.59 11.94 6.52
N ASP A 306 -12.11 10.80 6.10
CA ASP A 306 -11.98 10.32 4.73
C ASP A 306 -13.18 10.80 3.90
N ILE A 307 -12.96 11.83 3.10
CA ILE A 307 -13.99 12.59 2.37
C ILE A 307 -13.98 12.18 0.89
N HIS A 308 -15.10 11.66 0.41
CA HIS A 308 -15.25 11.15 -0.95
C HIS A 308 -16.16 12.06 -1.76
N ASP A 309 -15.61 12.66 -2.81
CA ASP A 309 -16.30 13.57 -3.71
C ASP A 309 -17.22 12.86 -4.71
N GLU A 310 -16.90 11.62 -5.09
CA GLU A 310 -17.70 10.79 -6.00
C GLU A 310 -18.84 10.01 -5.30
N ILE A 311 -18.89 10.03 -3.96
CA ILE A 311 -19.87 9.29 -3.17
C ILE A 311 -20.79 10.28 -2.47
N GLU A 312 -22.07 10.24 -2.81
CA GLU A 312 -23.07 11.10 -2.19
C GLU A 312 -23.34 10.64 -0.74
N ALA A 313 -23.37 11.61 0.17
CA ALA A 313 -23.67 11.44 1.58
C ALA A 313 -25.08 10.91 1.80
N VAL A 314 -25.26 10.11 2.85
CA VAL A 314 -26.58 9.58 3.22
C VAL A 314 -27.32 10.61 4.06
N PRO A 315 -28.50 11.11 3.65
CA PRO A 315 -29.28 12.03 4.46
C PRO A 315 -29.57 11.49 5.85
N GLN A 316 -29.56 12.38 6.84
CA GLN A 316 -29.90 12.04 8.21
C GLN A 316 -31.38 11.62 8.32
N ASN A 317 -31.68 10.62 9.14
CA ASN A 317 -33.07 10.22 9.38
C ASN A 317 -33.78 11.28 10.22
N VAL A 318 -35.06 11.55 9.90
CA VAL A 318 -35.90 12.48 10.66
C VAL A 318 -36.03 12.04 12.13
N ASP A 319 -36.21 10.74 12.35
CA ASP A 319 -36.12 10.13 13.67
C ASP A 319 -34.75 9.45 13.83
N ILE A 320 -33.92 10.02 14.72
CA ILE A 320 -32.57 9.50 15.04
C ILE A 320 -32.59 8.05 15.54
N ASN A 321 -33.72 7.58 16.07
CA ASN A 321 -33.86 6.18 16.50
C ASN A 321 -33.95 5.21 15.32
N GLN A 322 -34.06 5.70 14.08
CA GLN A 322 -33.99 4.89 12.86
C GLN A 322 -32.56 4.69 12.34
N ASN A 323 -31.57 5.40 12.89
CA ASN A 323 -30.16 5.17 12.58
C ASN A 323 -29.66 3.82 13.10
N HIS A 324 -30.29 3.33 14.17
CA HIS A 324 -29.88 2.11 14.85
C HIS A 324 -31.08 1.24 15.18
N ARG A 325 -30.90 -0.07 15.06
CA ARG A 325 -31.88 -1.00 15.61
C ARG A 325 -31.94 -0.88 17.13
N SER A 326 -33.12 -0.66 17.68
CA SER A 326 -33.36 -0.68 19.12
C SER A 326 -33.91 -2.03 19.56
N VAL A 327 -33.26 -2.69 20.51
CA VAL A 327 -33.71 -3.96 21.08
C VAL A 327 -33.91 -3.84 22.60
N ARG A 328 -34.88 -4.56 23.15
CA ARG A 328 -35.08 -4.62 24.61
C ARG A 328 -34.21 -5.73 25.19
N VAL A 329 -33.37 -5.39 26.16
CA VAL A 329 -32.44 -6.31 26.82
C VAL A 329 -32.79 -6.38 28.30
N THR A 330 -32.98 -7.60 28.80
CA THR A 330 -33.12 -7.87 30.24
C THR A 330 -31.72 -7.94 30.86
N MET A 331 -31.45 -7.02 31.77
CA MET A 331 -30.20 -6.95 32.52
C MET A 331 -30.15 -8.02 33.62
N THR A 332 -28.97 -8.25 34.21
CA THR A 332 -28.77 -9.24 35.28
C THR A 332 -29.57 -8.93 36.55
N ASP A 333 -29.95 -7.67 36.76
CA ASP A 333 -30.81 -7.21 37.86
C ASP A 333 -32.32 -7.37 37.57
N GLY A 334 -32.68 -7.96 36.42
CA GLY A 334 -34.07 -8.14 35.98
C GLY A 334 -34.67 -6.90 35.30
N THR A 335 -33.97 -5.77 35.25
CA THR A 335 -34.46 -4.56 34.58
C THR A 335 -34.43 -4.73 33.07
N VAL A 336 -35.48 -4.26 32.38
CA VAL A 336 -35.51 -4.23 30.90
C VAL A 336 -35.06 -2.85 30.46
N ARG A 337 -34.00 -2.79 29.66
CA ARG A 337 -33.48 -1.54 29.08
C ARG A 337 -33.55 -1.58 27.56
N GLN A 338 -33.78 -0.42 26.95
CA GLN A 338 -33.63 -0.25 25.52
C GLN A 338 -32.14 -0.12 25.19
N CYS A 339 -31.66 -0.96 24.28
CA CYS A 339 -30.29 -0.96 23.79
C CYS A 339 -30.32 -0.55 22.31
N ARG A 340 -29.76 0.62 21.99
CA ARG A 340 -29.60 1.09 20.61
C ARG A 340 -28.39 0.41 19.97
N GLY A 341 -28.54 -0.09 18.74
CA GLY A 341 -27.51 -0.86 18.05
C GLY A 341 -27.25 -2.24 18.69
N GLY A 342 -28.20 -2.78 19.46
CA GLY A 342 -28.09 -4.11 20.04
C GLY A 342 -28.41 -5.22 19.02
N ILE A 343 -27.94 -6.44 19.30
CA ILE A 343 -28.19 -7.62 18.43
C ILE A 343 -29.67 -7.99 18.49
N ASP A 344 -30.33 -7.98 17.34
CA ASP A 344 -31.66 -8.55 17.20
C ASP A 344 -31.58 -10.04 16.96
N ILE A 345 -31.75 -10.78 18.05
CA ILE A 345 -31.64 -12.24 18.08
C ILE A 345 -32.63 -12.88 17.11
N ASN A 346 -33.88 -12.40 17.05
CA ASN A 346 -34.91 -13.04 16.22
C ASN A 346 -34.62 -12.86 14.73
N HIS A 347 -34.23 -11.65 14.33
CA HIS A 347 -33.86 -11.37 12.96
C HIS A 347 -32.61 -12.14 12.53
N LEU A 348 -31.58 -12.16 13.38
CA LEU A 348 -30.35 -12.90 13.13
C LEU A 348 -30.60 -14.41 13.06
N LEU A 349 -31.41 -14.98 13.95
CA LEU A 349 -31.80 -16.39 13.88
C LEU A 349 -32.61 -16.70 12.61
N GLY A 350 -33.47 -15.78 12.17
CA GLY A 350 -34.17 -15.89 10.88
C GLY A 350 -33.19 -15.96 9.71
N TYR A 351 -32.22 -15.06 9.66
CA TYR A 351 -31.16 -15.06 8.64
C TYR A 351 -30.32 -16.35 8.68
N LEU A 352 -29.89 -16.77 9.88
CA LEU A 352 -29.09 -17.97 10.08
C LEU A 352 -29.85 -19.24 9.69
N ARG A 353 -31.16 -19.35 9.96
CA ARG A 353 -31.98 -20.49 9.53
C ARG A 353 -31.95 -20.70 8.01
N VAL A 354 -31.89 -19.61 7.25
CA VAL A 354 -31.85 -19.66 5.77
C VAL A 354 -30.42 -19.93 5.28
N LYS A 355 -29.41 -19.31 5.88
CA LYS A 355 -28.03 -19.36 5.37
C LYS A 355 -27.19 -20.54 5.89
N LEU A 356 -27.46 -21.03 7.10
CA LEU A 356 -26.69 -22.14 7.68
C LEU A 356 -26.77 -23.47 6.91
N PRO A 357 -27.90 -23.87 6.29
CA PRO A 357 -27.91 -25.07 5.45
C PRO A 357 -26.86 -25.02 4.33
N SER A 358 -26.69 -23.85 3.69
CA SER A 358 -25.63 -23.64 2.70
C SER A 358 -24.23 -23.58 3.32
N TYR A 359 -24.11 -23.12 4.57
CA TYR A 359 -22.85 -23.15 5.30
C TYR A 359 -22.35 -24.59 5.52
N PHE A 360 -23.26 -25.49 5.89
CA PHE A 360 -22.94 -26.88 6.21
C PHE A 360 -22.89 -27.82 4.99
N SER A 361 -23.42 -27.41 3.83
CA SER A 361 -23.42 -28.24 2.63
C SER A 361 -22.06 -28.30 1.93
N SER A 362 -21.22 -27.29 2.12
CA SER A 362 -19.89 -27.20 1.50
C SER A 362 -18.95 -26.32 2.32
N SER A 363 -17.65 -26.64 2.26
CA SER A 363 -16.61 -25.78 2.79
C SER A 363 -16.60 -24.41 2.09
N TYR A 364 -15.98 -23.42 2.74
CA TYR A 364 -15.97 -22.07 2.20
C TYR A 364 -15.32 -22.02 0.82
N LEU A 365 -14.12 -22.59 0.66
CA LEU A 365 -13.45 -22.62 -0.64
C LEU A 365 -14.27 -23.36 -1.70
N SER A 366 -14.97 -24.46 -1.35
CA SER A 366 -15.84 -25.17 -2.28
C SER A 366 -17.02 -24.32 -2.75
N SER A 367 -17.55 -23.46 -1.88
CA SER A 367 -18.68 -22.57 -2.19
C SER A 367 -18.32 -21.39 -3.10
N LEU A 368 -17.03 -21.09 -3.27
CA LEU A 368 -16.57 -19.98 -4.10
C LEU A 368 -16.52 -20.35 -5.59
N PRO A 369 -16.60 -19.35 -6.50
CA PRO A 369 -16.37 -19.53 -7.92
C PRO A 369 -15.01 -20.18 -8.25
N GLY A 370 -14.91 -20.80 -9.42
CA GLY A 370 -13.72 -21.56 -9.85
C GLY A 370 -12.44 -20.74 -9.93
N GLU A 371 -12.54 -19.42 -10.16
CA GLU A 371 -11.39 -18.51 -10.16
C GLU A 371 -10.65 -18.44 -8.81
N TYR A 372 -11.37 -18.53 -7.69
CA TYR A 372 -10.78 -18.49 -6.34
C TYR A 372 -10.15 -19.81 -5.90
N LYS A 373 -10.37 -20.89 -6.66
CA LYS A 373 -9.85 -22.24 -6.37
C LYS A 373 -8.51 -22.51 -7.07
N ARG A 374 -8.08 -21.60 -7.95
CA ARG A 374 -6.82 -21.73 -8.67
C ARG A 374 -5.74 -20.92 -7.97
N PHE A 375 -4.54 -21.49 -7.89
CA PHE A 375 -3.39 -20.75 -7.39
C PHE A 375 -3.04 -19.63 -8.36
N ASP A 376 -3.05 -18.40 -7.87
CA ASP A 376 -2.71 -17.20 -8.62
C ASP A 376 -1.67 -16.38 -7.85
N LEU A 377 -0.48 -16.27 -8.42
CA LEU A 377 0.64 -15.54 -7.81
C LEU A 377 0.35 -14.04 -7.70
N SER A 378 -0.46 -13.48 -8.61
CA SER A 378 -0.87 -12.08 -8.54
C SER A 378 -1.73 -11.82 -7.30
N ASN A 379 -2.69 -12.71 -6.99
CA ASN A 379 -3.50 -12.63 -5.77
C ASN A 379 -2.65 -12.74 -4.50
N VAL A 380 -1.62 -13.59 -4.52
CA VAL A 380 -0.65 -13.70 -3.43
C VAL A 380 0.10 -12.38 -3.23
N GLN A 381 0.57 -11.76 -4.31
CA GLN A 381 1.25 -10.46 -4.24
C GLN A 381 0.32 -9.36 -3.72
N HIS A 382 -0.91 -9.28 -4.24
CA HIS A 382 -1.93 -8.32 -3.76
C HIS A 382 -2.29 -8.55 -2.30
N SER A 383 -2.36 -9.80 -1.84
CA SER A 383 -2.61 -10.11 -0.42
C SER A 383 -1.50 -9.54 0.47
N PHE A 384 -0.24 -9.75 0.08
CA PHE A 384 0.90 -9.15 0.79
C PHE A 384 0.87 -7.63 0.75
N GLU A 385 0.49 -7.00 -0.36
CA GLU A 385 0.36 -5.53 -0.44
C GLU A 385 -0.80 -5.01 0.42
N ASN A 386 -1.95 -5.70 0.39
CA ASN A 386 -3.13 -5.29 1.13
C ASN A 386 -3.04 -5.52 2.65
N LEU A 387 -2.28 -6.53 3.11
CA LEU A 387 -2.08 -6.81 4.54
C LEU A 387 -0.82 -6.18 5.13
N ARG A 388 -0.08 -5.40 4.34
CA ARG A 388 1.05 -4.60 4.86
C ARG A 388 0.56 -3.55 5.84
N VAL A 389 1.35 -3.41 6.92
CA VAL A 389 1.13 -2.40 7.97
C VAL A 389 2.32 -1.42 8.03
N TYR A 390 3.57 -1.87 7.83
CA TYR A 390 4.78 -1.05 8.03
C TYR A 390 5.89 -1.38 7.01
N TRP A 391 6.12 -0.56 5.96
CA TRP A 391 7.32 -0.71 5.10
C TRP A 391 7.74 0.55 4.31
N ASP A 392 9.02 0.61 3.90
CA ASP A 392 9.72 1.77 3.33
C ASP A 392 9.27 2.22 1.93
N ALA A 393 8.48 1.43 1.20
CA ALA A 393 8.05 1.72 -0.18
C ALA A 393 6.77 2.59 -0.24
N ALA A 394 6.68 3.61 0.63
CA ALA A 394 5.45 4.36 0.93
C ALA A 394 4.81 5.14 -0.23
N ARG A 395 5.35 5.16 -1.45
CA ARG A 395 4.82 6.06 -2.49
C ARG A 395 3.45 5.66 -3.02
N ASN A 396 3.19 4.36 -3.23
CA ASN A 396 1.90 3.92 -3.79
C ASN A 396 0.77 3.87 -2.75
N GLU A 397 1.06 3.49 -1.50
CA GLU A 397 0.05 3.44 -0.43
C GLU A 397 -0.34 4.84 0.06
N MET A 398 0.57 5.81 0.03
CA MET A 398 0.22 7.22 0.31
C MET A 398 -0.83 7.77 -0.65
N GLU A 399 -0.93 7.25 -1.88
CA GLU A 399 -1.99 7.65 -2.82
C GLU A 399 -3.39 7.31 -2.29
N THR A 400 -3.51 6.34 -1.39
CA THR A 400 -4.81 5.99 -0.76
C THR A 400 -5.28 7.04 0.25
N LEU A 401 -4.39 7.94 0.70
CA LEU A 401 -4.69 9.03 1.61
C LEU A 401 -5.15 10.31 0.90
N ARG A 402 -5.27 10.32 -0.44
CA ARG A 402 -5.69 11.50 -1.22
C ARG A 402 -7.02 12.11 -0.78
N THR A 403 -7.94 11.26 -0.32
CA THR A 403 -9.27 11.64 0.17
C THR A 403 -9.28 11.93 1.67
N SER A 404 -8.15 11.76 2.35
CA SER A 404 -8.08 11.75 3.81
C SER A 404 -7.53 13.04 4.37
N TRP A 405 -8.22 13.56 5.38
CA TRP A 405 -7.93 14.83 6.03
C TRP A 405 -7.74 14.60 7.53
N LEU A 406 -6.55 14.91 8.05
CA LEU A 406 -6.26 14.80 9.48
C LEU A 406 -7.05 15.88 10.23
N LEU A 407 -8.07 15.47 10.98
CA LEU A 407 -8.85 16.37 11.83
C LEU A 407 -7.97 16.87 12.97
N ASP A 408 -7.38 15.94 13.73
CA ASP A 408 -6.42 16.25 14.79
C ASP A 408 -5.65 14.99 15.24
N GLU A 409 -4.52 15.23 15.89
CA GLU A 409 -3.74 14.23 16.65
C GLU A 409 -3.46 14.80 18.04
N PHE A 410 -4.12 14.24 19.06
CA PHE A 410 -4.13 14.82 20.41
C PHE A 410 -4.01 13.75 21.49
N GLN A 411 -3.53 14.15 22.67
CA GLN A 411 -3.32 13.21 23.76
C GLN A 411 -4.65 12.72 24.32
N GLN A 412 -4.93 11.44 24.17
CA GLN A 412 -6.11 10.77 24.70
C GLN A 412 -5.86 9.26 24.77
N ASN A 413 -6.18 8.63 25.91
CA ASN A 413 -5.82 7.23 26.14
C ASN A 413 -6.66 6.20 25.37
N LEU A 414 -7.85 6.57 24.89
CA LEU A 414 -8.78 5.69 24.17
C LEU A 414 -8.99 4.29 24.79
N HIS A 415 -9.03 4.19 26.13
CA HIS A 415 -9.16 2.92 26.85
C HIS A 415 -10.54 2.69 27.48
N SER A 416 -11.38 3.73 27.54
CA SER A 416 -12.67 3.71 28.22
C SER A 416 -13.75 4.47 27.45
N LYS A 417 -15.02 4.21 27.79
CA LYS A 417 -16.16 4.94 27.20
C LYS A 417 -16.03 6.46 27.40
N ALA A 418 -15.53 6.91 28.55
CA ALA A 418 -15.33 8.33 28.83
C ALA A 418 -14.26 8.93 27.92
N ASP A 419 -13.17 8.20 27.67
CA ASP A 419 -12.10 8.63 26.77
C ASP A 419 -12.61 8.84 25.35
N TYR A 420 -13.40 7.92 24.80
CA TYR A 420 -13.99 8.07 23.46
C TYR A 420 -15.03 9.20 23.42
N SER A 421 -15.82 9.38 24.48
CA SER A 421 -16.74 10.52 24.52
C SER A 421 -16.00 11.86 24.54
N ALA A 422 -14.88 11.94 25.27
CA ALA A 422 -14.04 13.13 25.33
C ALA A 422 -13.35 13.38 23.98
N ALA A 423 -12.82 12.32 23.36
CA ALA A 423 -12.24 12.38 22.01
C ALA A 423 -13.25 12.93 21.00
N PHE A 424 -14.44 12.35 20.97
CA PHE A 424 -15.49 12.76 20.04
C PHE A 424 -15.94 14.22 20.27
N ASN A 425 -16.10 14.64 21.53
CA ASN A 425 -16.42 16.04 21.84
C ASN A 425 -15.30 16.99 21.39
N HIS A 426 -14.04 16.63 21.61
CA HIS A 426 -12.87 17.40 21.15
C HIS A 426 -12.90 17.57 19.62
N LEU A 427 -13.22 16.52 18.87
CA LEU A 427 -13.32 16.61 17.40
C LEU A 427 -14.41 17.60 16.94
N LEU A 428 -15.54 17.64 17.64
CA LEU A 428 -16.61 18.61 17.33
C LEU A 428 -16.25 20.05 17.71
N GLU A 429 -15.38 20.25 18.70
CA GLU A 429 -14.85 21.56 19.06
C GLU A 429 -13.79 22.02 18.05
N VAL A 430 -12.90 21.10 17.62
CA VAL A 430 -11.86 21.37 16.62
C VAL A 430 -12.44 21.56 15.23
N CYS A 431 -13.51 20.85 14.86
CA CYS A 431 -14.22 21.02 13.58
C CYS A 431 -15.74 21.08 13.81
N PRO A 432 -16.30 22.26 14.13
CA PRO A 432 -17.74 22.44 14.31
C PRO A 432 -18.56 22.06 13.06
N GLU A 433 -17.98 22.16 11.87
CA GLU A 433 -18.57 21.78 10.59
C GLU A 433 -18.85 20.28 10.51
N LEU A 434 -18.07 19.44 11.20
CA LEU A 434 -18.40 18.01 11.33
C LEU A 434 -19.70 17.83 12.10
N GLY A 435 -19.94 18.69 13.10
CA GLY A 435 -21.23 18.75 13.77
C GLY A 435 -22.36 19.15 12.81
N GLN A 436 -22.14 20.10 11.91
CA GLN A 436 -23.14 20.45 10.89
C GLN A 436 -23.41 19.27 9.97
N TYR A 437 -22.36 18.60 9.49
CA TYR A 437 -22.47 17.40 8.67
C TYR A 437 -23.36 16.34 9.32
N MET A 438 -23.16 16.04 10.61
CA MET A 438 -23.95 15.04 11.32
C MET A 438 -25.44 15.40 11.49
N ALA A 439 -25.79 16.69 11.41
CA ALA A 439 -27.18 17.12 11.47
C ALA A 439 -27.91 16.84 10.15
N ASP A 440 -27.21 16.99 9.03
CA ASP A 440 -27.76 16.86 7.68
C ASP A 440 -27.58 15.44 7.10
N PHE A 441 -26.52 14.74 7.52
CA PHE A 441 -26.09 13.45 6.98
C PHE A 441 -25.69 12.45 8.07
N GLN A 442 -25.73 11.16 7.74
CA GLN A 442 -25.26 10.08 8.62
C GLN A 442 -23.73 9.99 8.58
N LEU A 443 -23.10 9.86 9.74
CA LEU A 443 -21.64 9.76 9.88
C LEU A 443 -21.25 8.36 10.34
N VAL A 444 -20.47 7.67 9.52
CA VAL A 444 -19.92 6.35 9.86
C VAL A 444 -18.56 6.53 10.52
N LEU A 445 -18.33 5.84 11.63
CA LEU A 445 -17.09 5.88 12.40
C LEU A 445 -16.50 4.47 12.47
N THR A 446 -15.28 4.30 11.96
CA THR A 446 -14.56 3.03 12.00
C THR A 446 -13.26 3.11 12.80
N GLY A 447 -12.84 1.95 13.30
CA GLY A 447 -11.57 1.71 13.96
C GLY A 447 -11.47 0.27 14.39
N ASP A 448 -10.44 -0.04 15.17
CA ASP A 448 -10.17 -1.36 15.70
C ASP A 448 -11.22 -1.81 16.76
N PHE A 449 -10.97 -2.93 17.44
CA PHE A 449 -11.96 -3.49 18.38
C PHE A 449 -12.32 -2.53 19.53
N PRO A 450 -11.38 -1.99 20.32
CA PRO A 450 -11.64 -0.93 21.28
C PRO A 450 -12.45 0.24 20.70
N THR A 451 -12.06 0.79 19.55
CA THR A 451 -12.77 1.93 18.93
C THR A 451 -14.21 1.59 18.61
N TRP A 452 -14.43 0.47 17.90
CA TRP A 452 -15.76 0.00 17.58
C TRP A 452 -16.59 -0.25 18.84
N LYS A 453 -16.02 -0.96 19.83
CA LYS A 453 -16.72 -1.35 21.06
C LYS A 453 -17.18 -0.14 21.85
N TYR A 454 -16.31 0.85 22.05
CA TYR A 454 -16.63 1.99 22.92
C TYR A 454 -17.56 2.97 22.23
N ASN A 455 -17.39 3.24 20.94
CA ASN A 455 -18.37 4.02 20.17
C ASN A 455 -19.74 3.33 20.13
N LYS A 456 -19.77 2.01 19.97
CA LYS A 456 -21.02 1.24 20.05
C LYS A 456 -21.66 1.28 21.45
N LYS A 457 -20.86 1.24 22.50
CA LYS A 457 -21.37 1.43 23.88
C LYS A 457 -21.91 2.83 24.12
N LEU A 458 -21.29 3.87 23.55
CA LEU A 458 -21.79 5.24 23.63
C LEU A 458 -23.21 5.32 23.04
N VAL A 459 -23.41 4.77 21.84
CA VAL A 459 -24.73 4.70 21.20
C VAL A 459 -25.72 3.89 22.02
N ALA A 460 -25.32 2.69 22.47
CA ALA A 460 -26.20 1.75 23.17
C ALA A 460 -26.70 2.27 24.53
N GLU A 461 -25.83 2.96 25.27
CA GLU A 461 -26.12 3.50 26.60
C GLU A 461 -26.54 4.98 26.56
N TRP A 462 -26.74 5.56 25.36
CA TRP A 462 -27.13 6.97 25.23
C TRP A 462 -28.49 7.24 25.86
N ASN A 463 -28.58 8.36 26.58
CA ASN A 463 -29.82 8.92 27.10
C ASN A 463 -29.91 10.40 26.70
N GLU A 464 -31.12 10.96 26.72
CA GLU A 464 -31.40 12.33 26.26
C GLU A 464 -30.66 13.42 27.07
N GLY A 465 -30.09 13.06 28.23
CA GLY A 465 -29.31 13.96 29.09
C GLY A 465 -27.81 14.04 28.77
N VAL A 466 -27.28 13.21 27.85
CA VAL A 466 -25.87 13.19 27.40
C VAL A 466 -25.74 13.89 26.02
N THR A 467 -24.52 14.19 25.55
CA THR A 467 -24.23 14.79 24.22
C THR A 467 -25.23 14.35 23.16
N ARG A 468 -26.06 15.29 22.68
CA ARG A 468 -27.20 15.04 21.77
C ARG A 468 -26.82 14.37 20.44
N ARG A 469 -25.54 14.41 20.09
CA ARG A 469 -25.00 13.98 18.78
C ARG A 469 -24.53 12.53 18.75
N ILE A 470 -24.40 11.85 19.90
CA ILE A 470 -23.91 10.45 19.95
C ILE A 470 -24.76 9.48 19.12
N PRO A 471 -26.11 9.52 19.14
CA PRO A 471 -26.94 8.62 18.33
C PRO A 471 -26.85 8.82 16.81
N LEU A 472 -26.10 9.83 16.36
CA LEU A 472 -25.91 10.14 14.95
C LEU A 472 -24.67 9.42 14.37
N ILE A 473 -23.82 8.86 15.24
CA ILE A 473 -22.64 8.10 14.85
C ILE A 473 -23.06 6.67 14.52
N ILE A 474 -22.55 6.12 13.42
CA ILE A 474 -22.74 4.73 13.04
C ILE A 474 -21.42 3.96 13.19
N PRO A 475 -21.24 3.20 14.29
CA PRO A 475 -20.02 2.44 14.52
C PRO A 475 -19.85 1.32 13.49
N TRP A 476 -18.67 1.26 12.87
CA TRP A 476 -18.31 0.26 11.86
C TRP A 476 -17.08 -0.52 12.30
N GLN A 477 -17.23 -1.85 12.43
CA GLN A 477 -16.11 -2.70 12.82
C GLN A 477 -15.05 -2.70 11.73
N GLY A 478 -13.83 -2.29 12.06
CA GLY A 478 -12.69 -2.26 11.15
C GLY A 478 -12.40 -3.60 10.48
N PRO A 479 -12.67 -3.77 9.18
CA PRO A 479 -12.50 -5.05 8.49
C PRO A 479 -11.03 -5.45 8.34
N PHE A 480 -10.10 -4.48 8.37
CA PHE A 480 -8.67 -4.77 8.32
C PHE A 480 -8.22 -5.46 9.62
N HIS A 481 -8.62 -4.95 10.77
CA HIS A 481 -8.30 -5.57 12.05
C HIS A 481 -9.02 -6.89 12.30
N VAL A 482 -10.20 -7.10 11.71
CA VAL A 482 -10.88 -8.40 11.71
C VAL A 482 -10.00 -9.48 11.10
N VAL A 483 -9.42 -9.25 9.91
CA VAL A 483 -8.57 -10.27 9.28
C VAL A 483 -7.24 -10.46 10.01
N LEU A 484 -6.60 -9.38 10.50
CA LEU A 484 -5.35 -9.50 11.26
C LEU A 484 -5.53 -10.35 12.53
N ASN A 485 -6.63 -10.13 13.25
CA ASN A 485 -6.94 -10.91 14.45
C ASN A 485 -7.32 -12.36 14.12
N ALA A 486 -7.94 -12.61 12.97
CA ALA A 486 -8.24 -13.95 12.50
C ALA A 486 -6.97 -14.72 12.12
N GLU A 487 -6.05 -14.11 11.37
CA GLU A 487 -4.76 -14.71 11.01
C GLU A 487 -3.93 -15.03 12.25
N GLU A 488 -3.80 -14.08 13.18
CA GLU A 488 -3.07 -14.29 14.43
C GLU A 488 -3.66 -15.45 15.24
N SER A 489 -4.99 -15.48 15.39
CA SER A 489 -5.69 -16.53 16.12
C SER A 489 -5.51 -17.89 15.44
N THR A 490 -5.60 -17.93 14.12
CA THR A 490 -5.41 -19.15 13.33
C THR A 490 -4.03 -19.74 13.55
N VAL A 491 -2.99 -18.91 13.40
CA VAL A 491 -1.61 -19.35 13.61
C VAL A 491 -1.35 -19.78 15.06
N GLN A 492 -1.95 -19.11 16.04
CA GLN A 492 -1.79 -19.47 17.46
C GLN A 492 -2.49 -20.78 17.84
N ILE A 493 -3.71 -21.00 17.35
CA ILE A 493 -4.51 -22.20 17.61
C ILE A 493 -3.88 -23.41 16.92
N PHE A 494 -3.52 -23.26 15.64
CA PHE A 494 -2.94 -24.33 14.83
C PHE A 494 -1.40 -24.25 14.78
N TRP A 495 -0.78 -23.73 15.84
CA TRP A 495 0.66 -23.49 15.88
C TRP A 495 1.50 -24.73 15.54
N ALA A 496 1.06 -25.92 15.98
CA ALA A 496 1.76 -27.18 15.67
C ALA A 496 1.82 -27.50 14.16
N PHE A 497 0.81 -27.09 13.39
CA PHE A 497 0.81 -27.17 11.93
C PHE A 497 1.75 -26.11 11.33
N PHE A 498 1.56 -24.84 11.72
CA PHE A 498 2.34 -23.73 11.15
C PHE A 498 3.82 -23.78 11.51
N GLU A 499 4.19 -24.29 12.68
CA GLU A 499 5.60 -24.50 13.06
C GLU A 499 6.27 -25.53 12.13
N LYS A 500 5.56 -26.64 11.81
CA LYS A 500 6.07 -27.65 10.88
C LYS A 500 6.21 -27.08 9.48
N LEU A 501 5.20 -26.36 8.99
CA LEU A 501 5.26 -25.70 7.68
C LEU A 501 6.42 -24.69 7.63
N TYR A 502 6.59 -23.88 8.66
CA TYR A 502 7.67 -22.90 8.73
C TYR A 502 9.06 -23.56 8.69
N LYS A 503 9.27 -24.64 9.45
CA LYS A 503 10.53 -25.42 9.41
C LYS A 503 10.76 -26.08 8.06
N ALA A 504 9.70 -26.51 7.37
CA ALA A 504 9.81 -27.09 6.04
C ALA A 504 10.24 -26.03 5.00
N LEU A 505 9.69 -24.81 5.08
CA LEU A 505 9.99 -23.73 4.13
C LEU A 505 11.33 -23.03 4.38
N PHE A 506 11.66 -22.75 5.65
CA PHE A 506 12.83 -21.92 6.00
C PHE A 506 14.00 -22.71 6.62
N GLY A 507 13.84 -24.02 6.80
CA GLY A 507 14.85 -24.93 7.33
C GLY A 507 14.61 -25.35 8.78
N ARG A 508 15.01 -26.59 9.10
CA ARG A 508 14.72 -27.28 10.37
C ARG A 508 15.22 -26.56 11.62
N ASN A 509 16.31 -25.79 11.48
CA ASN A 509 16.93 -25.05 12.59
C ASN A 509 16.27 -23.69 12.84
N LYS A 510 15.29 -23.27 12.03
CA LYS A 510 14.59 -22.00 12.25
C LYS A 510 13.47 -22.16 13.28
N ARG A 511 13.37 -21.17 14.18
CA ARG A 511 12.35 -21.12 15.22
C ARG A 511 11.16 -20.29 14.74
N PHE A 512 9.95 -20.83 14.88
CA PHE A 512 8.70 -20.11 14.68
C PHE A 512 8.04 -19.78 16.03
N PRO A 513 8.17 -18.56 16.55
CA PRO A 513 7.58 -18.18 17.82
C PRO A 513 6.04 -18.28 17.80
N LYS A 514 5.45 -18.74 18.90
CA LYS A 514 3.98 -18.78 19.05
C LYS A 514 3.34 -17.39 18.98
N LYS A 515 4.06 -16.35 19.43
CA LYS A 515 3.76 -14.95 19.17
C LYS A 515 4.75 -14.42 18.14
N SER A 516 4.41 -14.55 16.87
CA SER A 516 5.21 -14.04 15.76
C SER A 516 4.78 -12.64 15.36
N LYS A 517 5.67 -11.88 14.72
CA LYS A 517 5.33 -10.59 14.10
C LYS A 517 4.26 -10.79 13.02
N SER A 518 3.40 -9.80 12.82
CA SER A 518 2.30 -9.81 11.83
C SER A 518 2.77 -10.24 10.43
N GLU A 519 3.89 -9.70 9.95
CA GLU A 519 4.48 -10.07 8.66
C GLU A 519 4.75 -11.59 8.53
N LYS A 520 5.25 -12.23 9.59
CA LYS A 520 5.51 -13.67 9.60
C LYS A 520 4.22 -14.48 9.65
N VAL A 521 3.21 -13.98 10.34
CA VAL A 521 1.87 -14.57 10.41
C VAL A 521 1.24 -14.55 9.01
N SER A 522 1.18 -13.40 8.36
CA SER A 522 0.63 -13.25 7.02
C SER A 522 1.39 -14.10 5.98
N LEU A 523 2.73 -14.13 6.07
CA LEU A 523 3.58 -14.96 5.20
C LEU A 523 3.25 -16.45 5.30
N ILE A 524 3.19 -16.99 6.52
CA ILE A 524 2.96 -18.42 6.70
C ILE A 524 1.51 -18.82 6.43
N SER A 525 0.55 -17.94 6.74
CA SER A 525 -0.88 -18.13 6.42
C SER A 525 -1.10 -18.16 4.91
N THR A 526 -0.52 -17.20 4.18
CA THR A 526 -0.55 -17.15 2.72
C THR A 526 0.12 -18.36 2.08
N ALA A 527 1.30 -18.76 2.58
CA ALA A 527 1.98 -19.96 2.09
C ALA A 527 1.17 -21.24 2.32
N ALA A 528 0.50 -21.37 3.47
CA ALA A 528 -0.37 -22.51 3.77
C ALA A 528 -1.56 -22.58 2.82
N PHE A 529 -2.24 -21.45 2.57
CA PHE A 529 -3.38 -21.39 1.66
C PHE A 529 -2.96 -21.64 0.22
N GLY A 530 -1.90 -20.98 -0.25
CA GLY A 530 -1.37 -21.19 -1.61
C GLY A 530 -0.94 -22.63 -1.85
N GLY A 531 -0.25 -23.25 -0.88
CA GLY A 531 0.10 -24.66 -0.93
C GLY A 531 -1.12 -25.58 -0.95
N TRP A 532 -2.16 -25.25 -0.18
CA TRP A 532 -3.43 -25.99 -0.21
C TRP A 532 -4.06 -25.95 -1.60
N LEU A 533 -4.17 -24.79 -2.25
CA LEU A 533 -4.74 -24.69 -3.60
C LEU A 533 -4.03 -25.59 -4.63
N ILE A 534 -2.74 -25.89 -4.44
CA ILE A 534 -1.97 -26.76 -5.33
C ILE A 534 -2.29 -28.25 -5.10
N ILE A 535 -2.41 -28.69 -3.84
CA ILE A 535 -2.52 -30.11 -3.49
C ILE A 535 -3.95 -30.56 -3.16
N ARG A 536 -4.88 -29.61 -3.04
CA ARG A 536 -6.25 -29.81 -2.54
C ARG A 536 -6.96 -30.98 -3.19
N GLU A 537 -7.07 -30.97 -4.52
CA GLU A 537 -7.81 -31.99 -5.26
C GLU A 537 -7.22 -33.39 -5.01
N SER A 538 -5.89 -33.53 -5.10
CA SER A 538 -5.23 -34.80 -4.82
C SER A 538 -5.45 -35.31 -3.39
N VAL A 539 -5.49 -34.42 -2.41
CA VAL A 539 -5.77 -34.79 -1.01
C VAL A 539 -7.24 -35.21 -0.84
N LEU A 540 -8.18 -34.47 -1.42
CA LEU A 540 -9.61 -34.78 -1.34
C LEU A 540 -9.98 -36.06 -2.10
N ASP A 541 -9.32 -36.34 -3.23
CA ASP A 541 -9.51 -37.58 -3.99
C ASP A 541 -9.05 -38.80 -3.19
N LEU A 542 -7.92 -38.68 -2.48
CA LEU A 542 -7.35 -39.78 -1.68
C LEU A 542 -8.03 -39.97 -0.32
N PHE A 543 -8.40 -38.87 0.34
CA PHE A 543 -8.81 -38.88 1.75
C PHE A 543 -10.20 -38.28 1.99
N GLY A 544 -10.94 -37.84 0.96
CA GLY A 544 -12.26 -37.20 1.08
C GLY A 544 -13.26 -37.95 1.97
N PRO A 545 -13.39 -39.29 1.85
CA PRO A 545 -14.29 -40.08 2.72
C PRO A 545 -13.82 -40.22 4.18
N CYS A 546 -12.59 -39.79 4.51
CA CYS A 546 -12.00 -39.93 5.83
C CYS A 546 -12.77 -39.08 6.85
N LYS A 547 -13.22 -39.73 7.93
CA LYS A 547 -13.92 -39.10 9.05
C LYS A 547 -13.03 -38.91 10.27
N ASP A 548 -11.72 -39.16 10.14
CA ASP A 548 -10.78 -38.96 11.23
C ASP A 548 -10.83 -37.49 11.69
N PRO A 549 -11.00 -37.21 13.00
CA PRO A 549 -11.13 -35.84 13.48
C PRO A 549 -9.92 -34.95 13.16
N GLN A 550 -8.70 -35.50 13.11
CA GLN A 550 -7.50 -34.72 12.80
C GLN A 550 -7.48 -34.34 11.32
N TYR A 551 -7.84 -35.27 10.44
CA TYR A 551 -8.00 -34.99 9.02
C TYR A 551 -9.07 -33.92 8.78
N VAL A 552 -10.27 -34.11 9.34
CA VAL A 552 -11.38 -33.15 9.19
C VAL A 552 -11.01 -31.77 9.73
N MET A 553 -10.27 -31.71 10.85
CA MET A 553 -9.76 -30.46 11.40
C MET A 553 -8.74 -29.79 10.47
N LEU A 554 -7.85 -30.53 9.83
CA LEU A 554 -6.90 -29.99 8.85
C LEU A 554 -7.61 -29.48 7.60
N VAL A 555 -8.62 -30.21 7.09
CA VAL A 555 -9.45 -29.74 5.99
C VAL A 555 -10.18 -28.46 6.40
N ASN A 556 -10.75 -28.38 7.60
CA ASN A 556 -11.38 -27.16 8.09
C ASN A 556 -10.38 -25.99 8.22
N LEU A 557 -9.14 -26.24 8.69
CA LEU A 557 -8.09 -25.24 8.71
C LEU A 557 -7.82 -24.68 7.30
N LEU A 558 -7.62 -25.55 6.32
CA LEU A 558 -7.15 -25.15 5.00
C LEU A 558 -8.26 -24.67 4.06
N ASP A 559 -9.45 -25.29 4.13
CA ASP A 559 -10.56 -25.09 3.20
C ASP A 559 -11.60 -24.06 3.70
N GLU A 560 -11.64 -23.82 5.02
CA GLU A 560 -12.55 -22.84 5.66
C GLU A 560 -11.76 -21.63 6.18
N ILE A 561 -10.88 -21.86 7.15
CA ILE A 561 -10.23 -20.80 7.94
C ILE A 561 -9.17 -20.05 7.12
N SER A 562 -8.26 -20.78 6.46
CA SER A 562 -7.24 -20.18 5.60
C SER A 562 -7.86 -19.45 4.40
N CYS A 563 -8.97 -19.96 3.86
CA CYS A 563 -9.74 -19.31 2.81
C CYS A 563 -10.31 -17.96 3.30
N PHE A 564 -10.91 -17.93 4.50
CA PHE A 564 -11.36 -16.68 5.13
C PHE A 564 -10.21 -15.69 5.32
N ASN A 565 -9.11 -16.13 5.94
CA ASN A 565 -7.95 -15.28 6.22
C ASN A 565 -7.38 -14.65 4.96
N PHE A 566 -7.34 -15.41 3.86
CA PHE A 566 -6.77 -14.93 2.61
C PHE A 566 -7.71 -13.97 1.89
N PHE A 567 -8.99 -14.31 1.70
CA PHE A 567 -9.88 -13.55 0.81
C PHE A 567 -10.75 -12.49 1.48
N PHE A 568 -11.10 -12.59 2.77
CA PHE A 568 -12.09 -11.72 3.43
C PHE A 568 -11.82 -10.24 3.18
N TYR A 569 -10.61 -9.78 3.53
CA TYR A 569 -10.22 -8.39 3.34
C TYR A 569 -9.71 -8.14 1.92
N THR A 570 -8.76 -8.95 1.46
CA THR A 570 -7.93 -8.63 0.29
C THR A 570 -8.67 -8.74 -1.04
N ALA A 571 -9.66 -9.64 -1.14
CA ALA A 571 -10.43 -9.87 -2.36
C ALA A 571 -11.87 -9.41 -2.22
N PHE A 572 -12.57 -9.84 -1.16
CA PHE A 572 -14.02 -9.59 -1.07
C PHE A 572 -14.34 -8.17 -0.60
N PHE A 573 -13.70 -7.72 0.49
CA PHE A 573 -13.89 -6.36 0.99
C PHE A 573 -13.27 -5.33 0.04
N ARG A 574 -11.98 -5.48 -0.30
CA ARG A 574 -11.28 -4.54 -1.19
C ARG A 574 -11.79 -4.55 -2.62
N GLY A 575 -12.32 -5.67 -3.09
CA GLY A 575 -12.97 -5.79 -4.41
C GLY A 575 -14.40 -5.25 -4.45
N GLY A 576 -14.96 -4.80 -3.33
CA GLY A 576 -16.30 -4.19 -3.28
C GLY A 576 -17.46 -5.17 -3.49
N ASN A 577 -17.23 -6.49 -3.46
CA ASN A 577 -18.29 -7.47 -3.69
C ASN A 577 -19.07 -7.71 -2.39
N PHE A 578 -20.15 -6.94 -2.20
CA PHE A 578 -20.96 -6.98 -0.98
C PHE A 578 -21.51 -8.37 -0.64
N GLU A 579 -22.08 -9.10 -1.60
CA GLU A 579 -22.70 -10.40 -1.33
C GLU A 579 -21.67 -11.45 -0.89
N THR A 580 -20.52 -11.50 -1.56
CA THR A 580 -19.44 -12.43 -1.22
C THR A 580 -18.80 -12.05 0.11
N TRP A 581 -18.63 -10.76 0.38
CA TRP A 581 -18.16 -10.27 1.67
C TRP A 581 -19.14 -10.56 2.81
N LEU A 582 -20.44 -10.36 2.61
CA LEU A 582 -21.47 -10.67 3.61
C LEU A 582 -21.48 -12.18 3.94
N HIS A 583 -21.35 -13.03 2.93
CA HIS A 583 -21.15 -14.46 3.12
C HIS A 583 -19.86 -14.76 3.90
N SER A 584 -18.76 -14.09 3.56
CA SER A 584 -17.49 -14.20 4.29
C SER A 584 -17.61 -13.73 5.75
N LEU A 585 -18.38 -12.68 6.02
CA LEU A 585 -18.61 -12.12 7.36
C LEU A 585 -19.39 -13.11 8.24
N LEU A 586 -20.39 -13.79 7.66
CA LEU A 586 -21.07 -14.91 8.32
C LEU A 586 -20.08 -16.02 8.68
N ARG A 587 -19.23 -16.42 7.72
CA ARG A 587 -18.20 -17.47 7.91
C ARG A 587 -17.21 -17.07 9.01
N GLY A 588 -16.73 -15.83 8.99
CA GLY A 588 -15.86 -15.25 10.02
C GLY A 588 -16.51 -15.17 11.40
N SER A 589 -17.80 -14.83 11.47
CA SER A 589 -18.56 -14.82 12.72
C SER A 589 -18.60 -16.21 13.36
N MET A 590 -18.90 -17.25 12.57
CA MET A 590 -18.89 -18.64 13.04
C MET A 590 -17.48 -19.08 13.48
N MET A 591 -16.45 -18.70 12.72
CA MET A 591 -15.06 -18.97 13.07
C MET A 591 -14.67 -18.35 14.42
N PHE A 592 -14.96 -17.08 14.67
CA PHE A 592 -14.62 -16.43 15.94
C PHE A 592 -15.36 -17.03 17.13
N ILE A 593 -16.62 -17.44 16.95
CA ILE A 593 -17.40 -18.17 17.96
C ILE A 593 -16.72 -19.51 18.27
N ASN A 594 -16.34 -20.28 17.24
CA ASN A 594 -15.65 -21.56 17.39
C ASN A 594 -14.29 -21.42 18.08
N PHE A 595 -13.52 -20.37 17.73
CA PHE A 595 -12.25 -20.05 18.37
C PHE A 595 -12.42 -19.53 19.80
N ARG A 596 -13.65 -19.19 20.22
CA ARG A 596 -13.92 -18.43 21.46
C ARG A 596 -13.03 -17.20 21.55
N ARG A 597 -12.84 -16.52 20.41
CA ARG A 597 -11.95 -15.35 20.33
C ARG A 597 -12.60 -14.23 21.11
N ARG A 598 -12.10 -14.03 22.34
CA ARG A 598 -12.47 -12.90 23.19
C ARG A 598 -12.45 -11.62 22.34
N ASN A 599 -13.48 -10.80 22.50
CA ASN A 599 -13.73 -9.55 21.78
C ASN A 599 -14.45 -9.73 20.42
N TYR A 600 -13.99 -10.64 19.56
CA TYR A 600 -14.49 -10.76 18.19
C TYR A 600 -15.67 -11.71 18.01
N ASP A 601 -15.85 -12.67 18.93
CA ASP A 601 -16.97 -13.62 18.95
C ASP A 601 -18.33 -12.92 18.90
N LYS A 602 -18.49 -11.87 19.70
CA LYS A 602 -19.72 -11.05 19.74
C LYS A 602 -19.64 -9.87 18.79
N ALA A 603 -18.47 -9.28 18.59
CA ALA A 603 -18.35 -8.06 17.77
C ALA A 603 -18.74 -8.31 16.31
N THR A 604 -18.19 -9.37 15.73
CA THR A 604 -18.42 -9.71 14.31
C THR A 604 -19.87 -10.12 14.08
N LEU A 605 -20.46 -10.85 15.04
CA LEU A 605 -21.88 -11.19 15.01
C LEU A 605 -22.77 -9.94 15.12
N CYS A 606 -22.35 -8.98 15.94
CA CYS A 606 -23.04 -7.71 16.10
C CYS A 606 -22.94 -6.85 14.85
N GLN A 607 -21.77 -6.79 14.20
CA GLN A 607 -21.59 -6.15 12.91
C GLN A 607 -22.50 -6.78 11.85
N LEU A 608 -22.55 -8.13 11.77
CA LEU A 608 -23.46 -8.82 10.86
C LEU A 608 -24.92 -8.40 11.10
N SER A 609 -25.36 -8.33 12.36
CA SER A 609 -26.71 -7.85 12.71
C SER A 609 -26.95 -6.41 12.26
N ASP A 610 -25.99 -5.51 12.42
CA ASP A 610 -26.10 -4.11 11.99
C ASP A 610 -26.20 -3.99 10.47
N ILE A 611 -25.37 -4.73 9.72
CA ILE A 611 -25.41 -4.72 8.24
C ILE A 611 -26.78 -5.16 7.74
N LEU A 612 -27.32 -6.25 8.28
CA LEU A 612 -28.65 -6.73 7.91
C LEU A 612 -29.73 -5.68 8.20
N PHE A 613 -29.60 -4.94 9.31
CA PHE A 613 -30.48 -3.81 9.59
C PHE A 613 -30.32 -2.67 8.58
N HIS A 614 -29.10 -2.25 8.26
CA HIS A 614 -28.89 -1.15 7.32
C HIS A 614 -29.41 -1.48 5.91
N VAL A 615 -29.19 -2.70 5.44
CA VAL A 615 -29.72 -3.16 4.14
C VAL A 615 -31.26 -3.21 4.12
N SER A 616 -31.92 -3.52 5.24
CA SER A 616 -33.37 -3.74 5.27
C SER A 616 -34.19 -2.54 5.75
N ASN A 617 -33.64 -1.70 6.63
CA ASN A 617 -34.38 -0.66 7.36
C ASN A 617 -33.77 0.74 7.24
N ASN A 618 -32.46 0.88 7.06
CA ASN A 618 -31.80 2.16 6.81
C ASN A 618 -31.22 2.16 5.39
N VAL A 619 -32.12 2.01 4.41
CA VAL A 619 -31.82 1.61 3.03
C VAL A 619 -30.80 2.55 2.37
N GLY A 620 -30.87 3.85 2.62
CA GLY A 620 -29.90 4.81 2.06
C GLY A 620 -28.46 4.50 2.45
N LEU A 621 -28.21 4.09 3.70
CA LEU A 621 -26.87 3.65 4.10
C LEU A 621 -26.57 2.23 3.60
N GLY A 622 -27.55 1.34 3.62
CA GLY A 622 -27.44 -0.01 3.06
C GLY A 622 -26.94 0.01 1.61
N GLU A 623 -27.53 0.85 0.76
CA GLU A 623 -27.15 1.01 -0.65
C GLU A 623 -25.72 1.54 -0.80
N ARG A 624 -25.30 2.53 0.01
CA ARG A 624 -23.91 3.02 -0.02
C ARG A 624 -22.91 1.96 0.41
N ILE A 625 -23.23 1.16 1.43
CA ILE A 625 -22.39 0.02 1.83
C ILE A 625 -22.31 -1.01 0.70
N GLN A 626 -23.43 -1.32 0.02
CA GLN A 626 -23.45 -2.28 -1.08
C GLN A 626 -22.64 -1.82 -2.29
N GLN A 627 -22.68 -0.53 -2.62
CA GLN A 627 -21.99 0.06 -3.77
C GLN A 627 -20.50 0.33 -3.52
N PHE A 628 -20.16 0.78 -2.31
CA PHE A 628 -18.83 1.32 -2.00
C PHE A 628 -18.18 0.65 -0.79
N LEU A 629 -18.43 -0.66 -0.59
CA LEU A 629 -17.95 -1.43 0.57
C LEU A 629 -16.48 -1.16 0.91
N GLN A 630 -15.59 -1.16 -0.09
CA GLN A 630 -14.15 -1.00 0.04
C GLN A 630 -13.70 0.31 0.70
N VAL A 631 -14.59 1.31 0.74
CA VAL A 631 -14.34 2.62 1.36
C VAL A 631 -14.37 2.53 2.88
N PHE A 632 -15.18 1.63 3.45
CA PHE A 632 -15.42 1.50 4.89
C PHE A 632 -14.25 0.81 5.63
N THR A 633 -13.04 1.35 5.50
CA THR A 633 -11.82 0.77 6.08
C THR A 633 -11.06 1.76 6.93
N GLU A 634 -10.59 1.27 8.06
CA GLU A 634 -9.70 1.94 8.98
C GLU A 634 -8.23 1.90 8.54
N LYS A 635 -7.84 1.07 7.54
CA LYS A 635 -6.43 0.88 7.13
C LYS A 635 -5.69 2.20 6.81
N LYS A 636 -6.40 3.24 6.39
CA LYS A 636 -5.82 4.56 6.10
C LYS A 636 -5.14 5.18 7.32
N VAL A 637 -5.67 4.99 8.52
CA VAL A 637 -5.05 5.51 9.76
C VAL A 637 -3.74 4.77 10.08
N GLU A 638 -3.65 3.47 9.80
CA GLU A 638 -2.41 2.69 9.95
C GLU A 638 -1.32 3.17 8.98
N ILE A 639 -1.70 3.49 7.74
CA ILE A 639 -0.76 4.06 6.76
C ILE A 639 -0.26 5.42 7.26
N LEU A 640 -1.16 6.28 7.78
CA LEU A 640 -0.78 7.56 8.38
C LEU A 640 0.14 7.37 9.59
N HIS A 641 -0.18 6.46 10.52
CA HIS A 641 0.67 6.14 11.66
C HIS A 641 2.05 5.64 11.24
N SER A 642 2.14 4.85 10.17
CA SER A 642 3.43 4.43 9.61
C SER A 642 4.25 5.61 9.09
N VAL A 643 3.62 6.70 8.64
CA VAL A 643 4.31 7.94 8.28
C VAL A 643 4.75 8.71 9.53
N LEU A 644 3.88 8.82 10.54
CA LEU A 644 4.18 9.55 11.79
C LEU A 644 5.27 8.90 12.65
N ARG A 645 5.44 7.57 12.57
CA ARG A 645 6.50 6.85 13.29
C ARG A 645 7.88 6.99 12.65
N ARG A 646 7.99 7.59 11.47
CA ARG A 646 9.27 7.93 10.81
C ARG A 646 9.76 9.27 11.29
#